data_AF-A0A969FVN7-F1
#
_entry.id   AF-A0A969FVN7-F1
#
_cell.length_a   1.000
_cell.length_b   1.000
_cell.length_c   1.000
_cell.angle_alpha   90.00
_cell.angle_beta   90.00
_cell.angle_gamma   90.00
#
_symmetry.space_group_name_H-M   'P 1'
#
loop_
_entity.id
_entity.type
_entity.pdbx_description
1 polymer ?
#
loop_
_entity_poly.entity_id
_entity_poly.type
_entity_poly.pdbx_seq_one_letter_code
_entity_poly.pdbx_strand_id
1 'polypeptide(L)'
;MLLWLSLARYQGYNAGMLDLGNMSQAVWSGTQGKPLVVTFPDGPLSRLAHHVELVYYLFVPFYALWPDPQLLLTGQALLFLLGTLPVYRMTFRQTGSIFAARCLSLIYLLYPAAQTAVLFDFHGDTLAMPLLLFALDALDTRAWRTWGMLLVLALSCKFYVALPVVGVGGYLLLWGGRPGDRKAGMLTVLAALLYGAAAFFIIRPLFVPTDGGTGVPGTSGTLGTPGEVASIAGSYLSFYFGHFPELWATLGDRLLSAVVVFGPAMLVAWRGWRWLLPGLPVAAAMLLSTGPGGSYDFRYHHYALVVPFIIMAAIDGVAQQKAAALNAPSPHALLPPRSRVRRSWRSDLGITLGSVVLFSSLLVDTPLNPLFWLGVPGQGFDPSAYGITPRDRVKDRFLEEHISPRVPLASSMFLAPHVANRETLYAVRYADDPGAVRLPSLLPHVDYVLADALFDFFVPLSDGSYGGGVAYEREAIGLMLRDPVFHLVAARDGLLLFRRDAPPEQRLLQYAAVVEPEVGRGMAEELRPPVSFGDRVSLVRAEITPEVRGLRRYRVTFEWVATGSSPSPQDDLAVSTLGEVETMRMVHLPSYALLPTSRWEPGQHIREIFEVELPQDVPPGRYPWRVGWYTLASPYSYATDARSRLPGTQEVEVGGRRGRIDGFTHQKNRACVPGLGRASGDARG
;
A
#
# COMPACT_ATOMS: atom_id res chain seq x y z
N MET A 1 -13.60 6.34 12.22
CA MET A 1 -12.15 6.37 12.48
C MET A 1 -11.42 5.45 11.51
N LEU A 2 -11.43 4.12 11.68
CA LEU A 2 -10.67 3.21 10.82
C LEU A 2 -10.99 3.34 9.32
N LEU A 3 -12.28 3.46 8.95
CA LEU A 3 -12.67 3.73 7.57
C LEU A 3 -11.97 4.96 6.98
N TRP A 4 -12.01 6.08 7.70
CA TRP A 4 -11.37 7.31 7.25
C TRP A 4 -9.86 7.14 7.10
N LEU A 5 -9.20 6.45 8.05
CA LEU A 5 -7.77 6.15 7.98
C LEU A 5 -7.43 5.28 6.75
N SER A 6 -8.18 4.20 6.50
CA SER A 6 -7.97 3.35 5.32
C SER A 6 -8.13 4.14 4.01
N LEU A 7 -9.13 5.03 3.93
CA LEU A 7 -9.33 5.88 2.74
C LEU A 7 -8.22 6.92 2.60
N ALA A 8 -7.76 7.53 3.71
CA ALA A 8 -6.68 8.50 3.70
C ALA A 8 -5.36 7.87 3.22
N ARG A 9 -5.06 6.62 3.60
CA ARG A 9 -3.90 5.90 3.06
C ARG A 9 -3.99 5.75 1.55
N TYR A 10 -5.14 5.34 1.01
CA TYR A 10 -5.31 5.20 -0.43
C TYR A 10 -5.17 6.54 -1.16
N GLN A 11 -5.85 7.59 -0.67
CA GLN A 11 -5.84 8.93 -1.26
C GLN A 11 -4.47 9.62 -1.17
N GLY A 12 -3.70 9.33 -0.12
CA GLY A 12 -2.32 9.80 0.04
C GLY A 12 -1.27 8.93 -0.64
N TYR A 13 -1.67 7.98 -1.50
CA TYR A 13 -0.75 7.06 -2.20
C TYR A 13 0.14 6.23 -1.25
N ASN A 14 -0.41 5.81 -0.10
CA ASN A 14 0.24 4.97 0.92
C ASN A 14 -0.36 3.54 1.00
N ALA A 15 -1.08 3.13 -0.04
CA ALA A 15 -1.53 1.75 -0.27
C ALA A 15 -0.79 1.18 -1.50
N GLY A 16 -0.27 -0.04 -1.40
CA GLY A 16 0.66 -0.59 -2.38
C GLY A 16 0.03 -1.53 -3.42
N MET A 17 0.77 -1.79 -4.50
CA MET A 17 0.38 -2.73 -5.56
C MET A 17 0.22 -4.17 -5.07
N LEU A 18 1.10 -4.64 -4.18
CA LEU A 18 1.14 -6.04 -3.75
C LEU A 18 -0.04 -6.42 -2.85
N ASP A 19 -0.56 -5.42 -2.11
CA ASP A 19 -1.79 -5.53 -1.33
C ASP A 19 -2.94 -4.92 -2.13
N LEU A 20 -3.48 -3.76 -1.75
CA LEU A 20 -4.73 -3.20 -2.31
C LEU A 20 -4.82 -3.23 -3.84
N GLY A 21 -3.72 -2.96 -4.57
CA GLY A 21 -3.67 -3.05 -6.03
C GLY A 21 -3.98 -4.45 -6.57
N ASN A 22 -3.43 -5.49 -5.95
CA ASN A 22 -3.65 -6.88 -6.32
C ASN A 22 -5.10 -7.31 -6.04
N MET A 23 -5.65 -6.96 -4.87
CA MET A 23 -7.06 -7.30 -4.56
C MET A 23 -8.04 -6.57 -5.48
N SER A 24 -7.80 -5.29 -5.77
CA SER A 24 -8.65 -4.52 -6.68
C SER A 24 -8.57 -5.03 -8.12
N GLN A 25 -7.36 -5.32 -8.63
CA GLN A 25 -7.19 -5.93 -9.95
C GLN A 25 -7.91 -7.29 -10.05
N ALA A 26 -7.86 -8.11 -8.98
CA ALA A 26 -8.54 -9.40 -8.94
C ALA A 26 -10.07 -9.23 -9.05
N VAL A 27 -10.66 -8.39 -8.20
CA VAL A 27 -12.12 -8.15 -8.22
C VAL A 27 -12.53 -7.53 -9.56
N TRP A 28 -11.74 -6.59 -10.08
CA TRP A 28 -11.95 -6.02 -11.40
C TRP A 28 -11.93 -7.09 -12.51
N SER A 29 -10.98 -8.02 -12.50
CA SER A 29 -10.92 -9.10 -13.48
C SER A 29 -12.19 -9.97 -13.47
N GLY A 30 -12.82 -10.13 -12.30
CA GLY A 30 -14.11 -10.80 -12.14
C GLY A 30 -15.23 -10.09 -12.92
N THR A 31 -15.20 -8.75 -12.98
CA THR A 31 -16.13 -7.97 -13.81
C THR A 31 -15.91 -8.18 -15.31
N GLN A 32 -14.71 -8.65 -15.70
CA GLN A 32 -14.35 -9.02 -17.07
C GLN A 32 -14.58 -10.52 -17.36
N GLY A 33 -15.23 -11.25 -16.45
CA GLY A 33 -15.49 -12.69 -16.58
C GLY A 33 -14.26 -13.58 -16.32
N LYS A 34 -13.16 -13.03 -15.79
CA LYS A 34 -11.94 -13.78 -15.46
C LYS A 34 -11.96 -14.20 -13.98
N PRO A 35 -11.37 -15.37 -13.64
CA PRO A 35 -11.47 -15.91 -12.29
C PRO A 35 -10.48 -15.26 -11.31
N LEU A 36 -10.71 -14.00 -10.93
CA LEU A 36 -9.88 -13.25 -9.97
C LEU A 36 -8.39 -13.23 -10.36
N VAL A 37 -8.11 -12.92 -11.62
CA VAL A 37 -6.77 -12.87 -12.22
C VAL A 37 -6.08 -11.56 -11.89
N VAL A 38 -4.79 -11.66 -11.58
CA VAL A 38 -3.89 -10.54 -11.27
C VAL A 38 -2.56 -10.73 -11.99
N THR A 39 -1.80 -9.66 -12.16
CA THR A 39 -0.49 -9.70 -12.78
C THR A 39 0.59 -10.05 -11.75
N PHE A 40 1.37 -11.10 -12.00
CA PHE A 40 2.63 -11.38 -11.30
C PHE A 40 3.82 -11.27 -12.25
N PRO A 41 5.05 -11.11 -11.75
CA PRO A 41 6.25 -11.07 -12.58
C PRO A 41 6.35 -12.24 -13.57
N ASP A 42 5.95 -13.43 -13.15
CA ASP A 42 6.03 -14.66 -13.96
C ASP A 42 4.81 -14.87 -14.88
N GLY A 43 3.90 -13.90 -14.94
CA GLY A 43 2.69 -13.94 -15.76
C GLY A 43 1.40 -13.74 -14.97
N PRO A 44 0.24 -13.66 -15.66
CA PRO A 44 -1.05 -13.55 -15.00
C PRO A 44 -1.39 -14.81 -14.21
N LEU A 45 -1.92 -14.65 -13.01
CA LEU A 45 -2.32 -15.75 -12.14
C LEU A 45 -3.63 -15.44 -11.42
N SER A 46 -4.46 -16.47 -11.20
CA SER A 46 -5.64 -16.31 -10.36
C SER A 46 -5.27 -16.28 -8.88
N ARG A 47 -5.88 -15.39 -8.10
CA ARG A 47 -5.80 -15.41 -6.63
C ARG A 47 -6.26 -16.74 -6.03
N LEU A 48 -7.07 -17.52 -6.75
CA LEU A 48 -7.51 -18.86 -6.34
C LEU A 48 -6.36 -19.88 -6.32
N ALA A 49 -5.25 -19.62 -7.03
CA ALA A 49 -4.06 -20.48 -7.01
C ALA A 49 -3.27 -20.37 -5.69
N HIS A 50 -3.31 -19.21 -5.03
CA HIS A 50 -2.53 -18.94 -3.82
C HIS A 50 -3.39 -18.84 -2.55
N HIS A 51 -4.47 -18.08 -2.58
CA HIS A 51 -5.21 -17.70 -1.38
C HIS A 51 -6.61 -18.33 -1.27
N VAL A 52 -7.22 -18.70 -2.41
CA VAL A 52 -8.62 -19.21 -2.48
C VAL A 52 -9.58 -18.29 -1.72
N GLU A 53 -9.84 -17.12 -2.27
CA GLU A 53 -10.71 -16.09 -1.68
C GLU A 53 -12.01 -15.96 -2.48
N LEU A 54 -12.81 -17.03 -2.52
CA LEU A 54 -14.08 -17.08 -3.25
C LEU A 54 -15.06 -15.97 -2.83
N VAL A 55 -14.95 -15.45 -1.61
CA VAL A 55 -15.78 -14.34 -1.11
C VAL A 55 -15.65 -13.08 -1.99
N TYR A 56 -14.54 -12.90 -2.72
CA TYR A 56 -14.31 -11.72 -3.56
C TYR A 56 -15.32 -11.63 -4.70
N TYR A 57 -15.90 -12.76 -5.15
CA TYR A 57 -16.98 -12.76 -6.14
C TYR A 57 -18.23 -12.01 -5.67
N LEU A 58 -18.46 -11.88 -4.35
CA LEU A 58 -19.55 -11.07 -3.83
C LEU A 58 -19.34 -9.57 -4.03
N PHE A 59 -18.08 -9.13 -4.17
CA PHE A 59 -17.73 -7.73 -4.42
C PHE A 59 -17.76 -7.37 -5.91
N VAL A 60 -17.61 -8.35 -6.81
CA VAL A 60 -17.62 -8.15 -8.27
C VAL A 60 -18.81 -7.33 -8.78
N PRO A 61 -20.09 -7.62 -8.45
CA PRO A 61 -21.21 -6.83 -8.96
C PRO A 61 -21.21 -5.38 -8.45
N PHE A 62 -20.75 -5.15 -7.21
CA PHE A 62 -20.65 -3.80 -6.66
C PHE A 62 -19.48 -3.03 -7.28
N TYR A 63 -18.35 -3.70 -7.50
CA TYR A 63 -17.19 -3.14 -8.18
C TYR A 63 -17.47 -2.83 -9.66
N ALA A 64 -18.36 -3.57 -10.31
CA ALA A 64 -18.82 -3.23 -11.66
C ALA A 64 -19.61 -1.90 -11.71
N LEU A 65 -20.31 -1.54 -10.62
CA LEU A 65 -21.05 -0.28 -10.50
C LEU A 65 -20.15 0.89 -10.08
N TRP A 66 -19.15 0.62 -9.23
CA TRP A 66 -18.17 1.59 -8.77
C TRP A 66 -16.77 0.94 -8.77
N PRO A 67 -16.05 1.01 -9.91
CA PRO A 67 -14.77 0.30 -10.10
C PRO A 67 -13.62 1.07 -9.44
N ASP A 68 -13.69 1.18 -8.11
CA ASP A 68 -12.73 1.93 -7.30
C ASP A 68 -12.32 1.11 -6.07
N PRO A 69 -11.02 0.95 -5.76
CA PRO A 69 -10.54 0.24 -4.57
C PRO A 69 -11.14 0.72 -3.24
N GLN A 70 -11.56 1.99 -3.14
CA GLN A 70 -12.23 2.53 -1.95
C GLN A 70 -13.50 1.77 -1.58
N LEU A 71 -14.19 1.17 -2.56
CA LEU A 71 -15.36 0.32 -2.32
C LEU A 71 -15.00 -0.88 -1.44
N LEU A 72 -13.85 -1.51 -1.71
CA LEU A 72 -13.36 -2.67 -0.98
C LEU A 72 -13.00 -2.30 0.46
N LEU A 73 -12.23 -1.23 0.63
CA LEU A 73 -11.86 -0.68 1.94
C LEU A 73 -13.09 -0.32 2.77
N THR A 74 -14.08 0.31 2.13
CA THR A 74 -15.36 0.68 2.77
C THR A 74 -16.15 -0.54 3.20
N GLY A 75 -16.32 -1.52 2.31
CA GLY A 75 -17.05 -2.75 2.62
C GLY A 75 -16.43 -3.52 3.79
N GLN A 76 -15.10 -3.66 3.82
CA GLN A 76 -14.38 -4.32 4.90
C GLN A 76 -14.54 -3.58 6.24
N ALA A 77 -14.34 -2.26 6.27
CA ALA A 77 -14.45 -1.48 7.50
C ALA A 77 -15.88 -1.47 8.06
N LEU A 78 -16.91 -1.43 7.20
CA LEU A 78 -18.31 -1.55 7.61
C LEU A 78 -18.63 -2.94 8.14
N LEU A 79 -18.14 -4.00 7.50
CA LEU A 79 -18.35 -5.37 7.98
C LEU A 79 -17.69 -5.60 9.34
N PHE A 80 -16.48 -5.07 9.55
CA PHE A 80 -15.82 -5.04 10.86
C PHE A 80 -16.69 -4.33 11.91
N LEU A 81 -17.20 -3.14 11.62
CA LEU A 81 -18.08 -2.41 12.53
C LEU A 81 -19.33 -3.25 12.90
N LEU A 82 -19.96 -3.90 11.90
CA LEU A 82 -21.11 -4.77 12.10
C LEU A 82 -20.80 -6.01 12.95
N GLY A 83 -19.55 -6.47 12.98
CA GLY A 83 -19.08 -7.54 13.89
C GLY A 83 -19.28 -7.22 15.38
N THR A 84 -19.52 -5.96 15.74
CA THR A 84 -19.86 -5.56 17.11
C THR A 84 -21.24 -6.08 17.54
N LEU A 85 -22.19 -6.21 16.59
CA LEU A 85 -23.55 -6.66 16.86
C LEU A 85 -23.61 -8.07 17.47
N PRO A 86 -22.97 -9.11 16.88
CA PRO A 86 -22.95 -10.44 17.47
C PRO A 86 -22.23 -10.45 18.82
N VAL A 87 -21.16 -9.67 19.00
CA VAL A 87 -20.45 -9.55 20.29
C VAL A 87 -21.38 -9.04 21.38
N TYR A 88 -22.10 -7.94 21.12
CA TYR A 88 -23.07 -7.37 22.06
C TYR A 88 -24.16 -8.40 22.41
N ARG A 89 -24.76 -9.02 21.39
CA ARG A 89 -25.88 -9.96 21.55
C ARG A 89 -25.48 -11.21 22.34
N MET A 90 -24.37 -11.86 21.96
CA MET A 90 -23.83 -13.03 22.68
C MET A 90 -23.53 -12.68 24.14
N THR A 91 -22.84 -11.57 24.37
CA THR A 91 -22.49 -11.14 25.73
C THR A 91 -23.74 -10.89 26.56
N PHE A 92 -24.74 -10.20 26.02
CA PHE A 92 -25.99 -9.94 26.74
C PHE A 92 -26.75 -11.21 27.04
N ARG A 93 -26.86 -12.17 26.09
CA ARG A 93 -27.55 -13.44 26.33
C ARG A 93 -26.87 -14.29 27.41
N GLN A 94 -25.54 -14.36 27.41
CA GLN A 94 -24.80 -15.21 28.36
C GLN A 94 -24.66 -14.58 29.74
N THR A 95 -24.55 -13.25 29.81
CA THR A 95 -24.31 -12.56 31.08
C THR A 95 -25.56 -11.88 31.65
N GLY A 96 -26.58 -11.57 30.84
CA GLY A 96 -27.71 -10.72 31.24
C GLY A 96 -27.30 -9.30 31.65
N SER A 97 -26.13 -8.80 31.23
CA SER A 97 -25.61 -7.50 31.65
C SER A 97 -25.31 -6.58 30.47
N ILE A 98 -26.00 -5.43 30.43
CA ILE A 98 -25.75 -4.36 29.46
C ILE A 98 -24.32 -3.81 29.61
N PHE A 99 -23.83 -3.68 30.85
CA PHE A 99 -22.46 -3.24 31.12
C PHE A 99 -21.44 -4.20 30.47
N ALA A 100 -21.60 -5.51 30.69
CA ALA A 100 -20.72 -6.51 30.08
C ALA A 100 -20.75 -6.43 28.55
N ALA A 101 -21.95 -6.35 27.98
CA ALA A 101 -22.15 -6.28 26.53
C ALA A 101 -21.50 -5.02 25.92
N ARG A 102 -21.62 -3.85 26.56
CA ARG A 102 -20.95 -2.61 26.13
C ARG A 102 -19.43 -2.74 26.21
N CYS A 103 -18.90 -3.22 27.35
CA CYS A 103 -17.46 -3.38 27.51
C CYS A 103 -16.85 -4.33 26.49
N LEU A 104 -17.45 -5.52 26.25
CA LEU A 104 -16.89 -6.46 25.28
C LEU A 104 -17.05 -6.01 23.83
N SER A 105 -18.10 -5.24 23.52
CA SER A 105 -18.24 -4.56 22.22
C SER A 105 -17.10 -3.56 21.99
N LEU A 106 -16.76 -2.76 23.01
CA LEU A 106 -15.63 -1.83 22.95
C LEU A 106 -14.30 -2.57 22.88
N ILE A 107 -14.13 -3.68 23.61
CA ILE A 107 -12.92 -4.51 23.53
C ILE A 107 -12.71 -5.04 22.11
N TYR A 108 -13.77 -5.48 21.42
CA TYR A 108 -13.66 -5.90 20.02
C TYR A 108 -13.25 -4.75 19.08
N LEU A 109 -13.94 -3.62 19.16
CA LEU A 109 -13.68 -2.46 18.29
C LEU A 109 -12.30 -1.83 18.50
N LEU A 110 -11.75 -1.96 19.70
CA LEU A 110 -10.44 -1.44 20.09
C LEU A 110 -9.37 -2.53 20.17
N TYR A 111 -9.66 -3.75 19.71
CA TYR A 111 -8.67 -4.82 19.80
C TYR A 111 -7.50 -4.55 18.84
N PRO A 112 -6.24 -4.48 19.30
CA PRO A 112 -5.12 -4.03 18.47
C PRO A 112 -4.99 -4.82 17.16
N ALA A 113 -4.97 -6.15 17.24
CA ALA A 113 -4.88 -7.03 16.07
C ALA A 113 -6.07 -6.91 15.11
N ALA A 114 -7.24 -6.48 15.59
CA ALA A 114 -8.41 -6.25 14.75
C ALA A 114 -8.32 -4.90 14.03
N GLN A 115 -7.85 -3.87 14.72
CA GLN A 115 -7.65 -2.54 14.14
C GLN A 115 -6.55 -2.55 13.07
N THR A 116 -5.40 -3.16 13.38
CA THR A 116 -4.29 -3.27 12.42
C THR A 116 -4.72 -4.05 11.17
N ALA A 117 -5.48 -5.14 11.32
CA ALA A 117 -6.01 -5.90 10.19
C ALA A 117 -6.97 -5.11 9.28
N VAL A 118 -7.72 -4.14 9.82
CA VAL A 118 -8.57 -3.24 9.02
C VAL A 118 -7.76 -2.16 8.32
N LEU A 119 -6.68 -1.69 8.95
CA LEU A 119 -5.81 -0.64 8.43
C LEU A 119 -4.79 -1.15 7.41
N PHE A 120 -4.45 -2.45 7.43
CA PHE A 120 -3.50 -3.10 6.54
C PHE A 120 -4.11 -3.40 5.14
N ASP A 121 -5.02 -2.58 4.62
CA ASP A 121 -5.73 -2.80 3.34
C ASP A 121 -6.73 -3.98 3.33
N PHE A 122 -7.26 -4.31 2.15
CA PHE A 122 -8.37 -5.25 1.96
C PHE A 122 -7.92 -6.73 1.93
N HIS A 123 -8.43 -7.55 2.85
CA HIS A 123 -7.97 -8.93 3.01
C HIS A 123 -9.10 -9.90 3.40
N GLY A 124 -9.03 -11.14 2.89
CA GLY A 124 -9.98 -12.20 3.24
C GLY A 124 -10.03 -12.52 4.74
N ASP A 125 -8.88 -12.46 5.44
CA ASP A 125 -8.82 -12.68 6.89
C ASP A 125 -9.68 -11.67 7.68
N THR A 126 -9.59 -10.40 7.28
CA THR A 126 -10.30 -9.29 7.90
C THR A 126 -11.81 -9.38 7.62
N LEU A 127 -12.21 -9.90 6.45
CA LEU A 127 -13.62 -10.21 6.15
C LEU A 127 -14.14 -11.40 6.99
N ALA A 128 -13.33 -12.45 7.14
CA ALA A 128 -13.71 -13.65 7.87
C ALA A 128 -13.91 -13.40 9.37
N MET A 129 -13.13 -12.50 9.98
CA MET A 129 -13.24 -12.15 11.40
C MET A 129 -14.68 -11.83 11.86
N PRO A 130 -15.37 -10.80 11.33
CA PRO A 130 -16.75 -10.51 11.69
C PRO A 130 -17.74 -11.61 11.26
N LEU A 131 -17.49 -12.30 10.14
CA LEU A 131 -18.33 -13.42 9.70
C LEU A 131 -18.31 -14.60 10.69
N LEU A 132 -17.14 -14.92 11.23
CA LEU A 132 -16.98 -15.92 12.29
C LEU A 132 -17.70 -15.47 13.58
N LEU A 133 -17.66 -14.19 13.94
CA LEU A 133 -18.41 -13.66 15.08
C LEU A 133 -19.93 -13.83 14.87
N PHE A 134 -20.44 -13.49 13.68
CA PHE A 134 -21.85 -13.73 13.35
C PHE A 134 -22.19 -15.23 13.35
N ALA A 135 -21.28 -16.09 12.87
CA ALA A 135 -21.47 -17.53 12.89
C ALA A 135 -21.59 -18.01 14.35
N LEU A 136 -20.69 -17.58 15.25
CA LEU A 136 -20.76 -17.91 16.67
C LEU A 136 -22.06 -17.41 17.34
N ASP A 137 -22.57 -16.23 16.96
CA ASP A 137 -23.87 -15.71 17.43
C ASP A 137 -25.04 -16.59 16.96
N ALA A 138 -25.01 -17.05 15.70
CA ALA A 138 -25.98 -18.00 15.15
C ALA A 138 -25.89 -19.38 15.82
N LEU A 139 -24.67 -19.83 16.17
CA LEU A 139 -24.44 -21.07 16.91
C LEU A 139 -24.99 -20.99 18.34
N ASP A 140 -24.75 -19.87 19.04
CA ASP A 140 -25.23 -19.63 20.41
C ASP A 140 -26.77 -19.69 20.50
N THR A 141 -27.45 -19.18 19.47
CA THR A 141 -28.92 -19.24 19.31
C THR A 141 -29.43 -20.50 18.60
N ARG A 142 -28.53 -21.34 18.07
CA ARG A 142 -28.83 -22.53 17.26
C ARG A 142 -29.69 -22.28 16.03
N ALA A 143 -29.50 -21.12 15.42
CA ALA A 143 -30.02 -20.83 14.10
C ALA A 143 -29.21 -21.62 13.06
N TRP A 144 -29.40 -22.95 12.98
CA TRP A 144 -28.55 -23.86 12.19
C TRP A 144 -28.44 -23.49 10.71
N ARG A 145 -29.50 -22.92 10.13
CA ARG A 145 -29.49 -22.42 8.75
C ARG A 145 -28.54 -21.22 8.60
N THR A 146 -28.68 -20.24 9.49
CA THR A 146 -27.82 -19.04 9.53
C THR A 146 -26.37 -19.41 9.86
N TRP A 147 -26.16 -20.36 10.79
CA TRP A 147 -24.86 -20.94 11.11
C TRP A 147 -24.18 -21.53 9.87
N GLY A 148 -24.86 -22.43 9.15
CA GLY A 148 -24.32 -23.04 7.94
C GLY A 148 -23.99 -22.01 6.85
N MET A 149 -24.89 -21.05 6.61
CA MET A 149 -24.67 -19.98 5.63
C MET A 149 -23.43 -19.12 5.99
N LEU A 150 -23.31 -18.69 7.24
CA LEU A 150 -22.19 -17.86 7.68
C LEU A 150 -20.87 -18.65 7.73
N LEU A 151 -20.91 -19.95 8.03
CA LEU A 151 -19.74 -20.81 7.91
C LEU A 151 -19.26 -20.93 6.47
N VAL A 152 -20.16 -21.17 5.51
CA VAL A 152 -19.80 -21.22 4.09
C VAL A 152 -19.18 -19.89 3.67
N LEU A 153 -19.77 -18.77 4.08
CA LEU A 153 -19.25 -17.44 3.78
C LEU A 153 -17.87 -17.21 4.41
N ALA A 154 -17.67 -17.56 5.68
CA ALA A 154 -16.37 -17.44 6.35
C ALA A 154 -15.30 -18.34 5.72
N LEU A 155 -15.63 -19.61 5.40
CA LEU A 155 -14.72 -20.53 4.72
C LEU A 155 -14.31 -19.99 3.35
N SER A 156 -15.25 -19.38 2.61
CA SER A 156 -15.00 -18.79 1.29
C SER A 156 -14.01 -17.61 1.31
N CYS A 157 -13.71 -17.04 2.48
CA CYS A 157 -12.78 -15.92 2.60
C CYS A 157 -11.32 -16.31 2.40
N LYS A 158 -10.91 -17.53 2.80
CA LYS A 158 -9.55 -18.03 2.62
C LYS A 158 -9.49 -19.53 2.93
N PHE A 159 -8.63 -20.28 2.23
CA PHE A 159 -8.59 -21.75 2.42
C PHE A 159 -8.29 -22.16 3.88
N TYR A 160 -7.38 -21.45 4.56
CA TYR A 160 -6.97 -21.83 5.92
C TYR A 160 -7.94 -21.38 7.01
N VAL A 161 -9.03 -20.67 6.68
CA VAL A 161 -10.17 -20.46 7.62
C VAL A 161 -10.80 -21.80 8.03
N ALA A 162 -10.55 -22.87 7.26
CA ALA A 162 -10.88 -24.24 7.66
C ALA A 162 -10.33 -24.61 9.04
N LEU A 163 -9.10 -24.21 9.39
CA LEU A 163 -8.46 -24.58 10.65
C LEU A 163 -9.24 -24.09 11.89
N PRO A 164 -9.61 -22.80 12.01
CA PRO A 164 -10.42 -22.36 13.13
C PRO A 164 -11.82 -22.95 13.13
N VAL A 165 -12.43 -23.21 11.96
CA VAL A 165 -13.76 -23.84 11.90
C VAL A 165 -13.71 -25.30 12.38
N VAL A 166 -12.65 -26.06 12.04
CA VAL A 166 -12.39 -27.38 12.64
C VAL A 166 -12.30 -27.27 14.16
N GLY A 167 -11.60 -26.25 14.66
CA GLY A 167 -11.52 -25.97 16.09
C GLY A 167 -12.88 -25.74 16.75
N VAL A 168 -13.78 -24.97 16.12
CA VAL A 168 -15.15 -24.77 16.62
C VAL A 168 -15.94 -26.08 16.61
N GLY A 169 -15.84 -26.88 15.56
CA GLY A 169 -16.46 -28.20 15.49
C GLY A 169 -15.94 -29.16 16.57
N GLY A 170 -14.63 -29.16 16.81
CA GLY A 170 -13.98 -29.89 17.89
C GLY A 170 -14.44 -29.44 19.27
N TYR A 171 -14.63 -28.12 19.46
CA TYR A 171 -15.19 -27.60 20.70
C TYR A 171 -16.59 -28.18 20.99
N LEU A 172 -17.46 -28.21 19.97
CA LEU A 172 -18.82 -28.77 20.10
C LEU A 172 -18.80 -30.29 20.34
N LEU A 173 -17.83 -31.02 19.79
CA LEU A 173 -17.70 -32.46 20.02
C LEU A 173 -17.29 -32.79 21.45
N LEU A 174 -16.31 -32.06 21.98
CA LEU A 174 -15.70 -32.35 23.29
C LEU A 174 -16.47 -31.71 24.45
N TRP A 175 -16.99 -30.49 24.25
CA TRP A 175 -17.63 -29.70 25.31
C TRP A 175 -19.07 -29.30 25.01
N GLY A 176 -19.63 -29.68 23.86
CA GLY A 176 -21.06 -29.51 23.57
C GLY A 176 -21.92 -30.32 24.54
N GLY A 177 -22.63 -29.62 25.43
CA GLY A 177 -23.39 -30.24 26.52
C GLY A 177 -24.85 -30.49 26.19
N ARG A 178 -25.36 -29.99 25.07
CA ARG A 178 -26.79 -30.03 24.75
C ARG A 178 -27.07 -31.03 23.62
N PRO A 179 -28.30 -31.59 23.53
CA PRO A 179 -28.65 -32.57 22.51
C PRO A 179 -28.43 -32.00 21.09
N GLY A 180 -27.75 -32.76 20.23
CA GLY A 180 -27.44 -32.38 18.85
C GLY A 180 -26.11 -31.63 18.67
N ASP A 181 -25.51 -31.08 19.72
CA ASP A 181 -24.26 -30.30 19.62
C ASP A 181 -23.11 -31.15 19.05
N ARG A 182 -22.96 -32.40 19.51
CA ARG A 182 -21.94 -33.32 18.98
C ARG A 182 -22.13 -33.64 17.50
N LYS A 183 -23.37 -33.79 17.04
CA LYS A 183 -23.68 -34.01 15.62
C LYS A 183 -23.32 -32.77 14.81
N ALA A 184 -23.69 -31.58 15.29
CA ALA A 184 -23.32 -30.32 14.66
C ALA A 184 -21.80 -30.12 14.63
N GLY A 185 -21.09 -30.49 15.70
CA GLY A 185 -19.64 -30.49 15.78
C GLY A 185 -18.99 -31.40 14.74
N MET A 186 -19.46 -32.66 14.64
CA MET A 186 -18.98 -33.60 13.62
C MET A 186 -19.17 -33.07 12.20
N LEU A 187 -20.36 -32.56 11.90
CA LEU A 187 -20.66 -31.98 10.59
C LEU A 187 -19.80 -30.75 10.29
N THR A 188 -19.54 -29.91 11.29
CA THR A 188 -18.69 -28.72 11.15
C THR A 188 -17.24 -29.12 10.87
N VAL A 189 -16.69 -30.08 11.61
CA VAL A 189 -15.34 -30.62 11.37
C VAL A 189 -15.25 -31.21 9.96
N LEU A 190 -16.18 -32.08 9.59
CA LEU A 190 -16.17 -32.73 8.28
C LEU A 190 -16.27 -31.70 7.16
N ALA A 191 -17.19 -30.73 7.25
CA ALA A 191 -17.35 -29.69 6.24
C ALA A 191 -16.09 -28.83 6.09
N ALA A 192 -15.46 -28.43 7.20
CA ALA A 192 -14.25 -27.61 7.18
C ALA A 192 -13.04 -28.40 6.64
N LEU A 193 -12.88 -29.68 7.01
CA LEU A 193 -11.82 -30.53 6.46
C LEU A 193 -12.00 -30.79 4.97
N LEU A 194 -13.23 -31.10 4.54
CA LEU A 194 -13.55 -31.29 3.11
C LEU A 194 -13.30 -30.01 2.31
N TYR A 195 -13.74 -28.85 2.82
CA TYR A 195 -13.46 -27.57 2.19
C TYR A 195 -11.96 -27.28 2.14
N GLY A 196 -11.25 -27.40 3.27
CA GLY A 196 -9.80 -27.14 3.33
C GLY A 196 -9.01 -28.05 2.39
N ALA A 197 -9.36 -29.34 2.34
CA ALA A 197 -8.77 -30.29 1.41
C ALA A 197 -9.09 -29.97 -0.05
N ALA A 198 -10.36 -29.66 -0.37
CA ALA A 198 -10.75 -29.26 -1.71
C ALA A 198 -10.06 -27.95 -2.13
N ALA A 199 -10.02 -26.95 -1.27
CA ALA A 199 -9.35 -25.69 -1.55
C ALA A 199 -7.86 -25.88 -1.81
N PHE A 200 -7.18 -26.67 -0.97
CA PHE A 200 -5.74 -26.85 -1.05
C PHE A 200 -5.27 -27.81 -2.15
N PHE A 201 -5.97 -28.93 -2.34
CA PHE A 201 -5.56 -30.01 -3.27
C PHE A 201 -6.33 -30.03 -4.59
N ILE A 202 -7.45 -29.31 -4.71
CA ILE A 202 -8.25 -29.27 -5.95
C ILE A 202 -8.27 -27.85 -6.51
N ILE A 203 -8.81 -26.88 -5.79
CA ILE A 203 -8.99 -25.51 -6.29
C ILE A 203 -7.63 -24.90 -6.61
N ARG A 204 -6.68 -24.87 -5.67
CA ARG A 204 -5.36 -24.25 -5.93
C ARG A 204 -4.67 -24.83 -7.18
N PRO A 205 -4.47 -26.16 -7.31
CA PRO A 205 -3.85 -26.73 -8.51
C PRO A 205 -4.59 -26.43 -9.82
N LEU A 206 -5.93 -26.37 -9.82
CA LEU A 206 -6.71 -26.04 -11.02
C LEU A 206 -6.42 -24.62 -11.56
N PHE A 207 -5.92 -23.73 -10.70
CA PHE A 207 -5.64 -22.34 -11.05
C PHE A 207 -4.13 -22.03 -11.16
N VAL A 208 -3.25 -23.01 -10.92
CA VAL A 208 -1.81 -22.89 -11.19
C VAL A 208 -1.57 -23.19 -12.69
N PRO A 209 -0.89 -22.30 -13.45
CA PRO A 209 -0.56 -22.54 -14.85
C PRO A 209 0.37 -23.77 -14.98
N THR A 210 0.01 -24.73 -15.82
CA THR A 210 0.82 -25.94 -16.08
C THR A 210 1.91 -25.70 -17.14
N ASP A 211 1.71 -24.71 -18.02
CA ASP A 211 2.47 -24.59 -19.28
C ASP A 211 3.19 -23.22 -19.40
N GLY A 212 4.03 -22.85 -18.43
CA GLY A 212 4.98 -21.74 -18.58
C GLY A 212 4.37 -20.35 -18.83
N GLY A 213 3.18 -20.05 -18.29
CA GLY A 213 2.67 -18.68 -18.12
C GLY A 213 1.83 -18.07 -19.26
N THR A 214 1.53 -18.80 -20.35
CA THR A 214 0.82 -18.22 -21.52
C THR A 214 -0.69 -18.48 -21.59
N GLY A 215 -1.22 -19.40 -20.79
CA GLY A 215 -2.66 -19.71 -20.73
C GLY A 215 -3.42 -18.85 -19.70
N VAL A 216 -4.73 -18.66 -19.91
CA VAL A 216 -5.60 -18.03 -18.90
C VAL A 216 -5.68 -18.95 -17.67
N PRO A 217 -5.33 -18.49 -16.46
CA PRO A 217 -5.42 -19.32 -15.25
C PRO A 217 -6.82 -19.88 -15.05
N GLY A 218 -6.94 -21.21 -14.87
CA GLY A 218 -8.23 -21.89 -14.68
C GLY A 218 -8.94 -22.34 -15.96
N THR A 219 -8.37 -22.15 -17.16
CA THR A 219 -8.96 -22.65 -18.42
C THR A 219 -8.43 -24.01 -18.87
N SER A 220 -7.29 -24.48 -18.35
CA SER A 220 -6.77 -25.82 -18.67
C SER A 220 -7.66 -26.92 -18.10
N GLY A 221 -8.34 -26.67 -16.96
CA GLY A 221 -9.31 -27.60 -16.37
C GLY A 221 -8.74 -28.95 -15.94
N THR A 222 -7.43 -29.15 -16.05
CA THR A 222 -6.74 -30.39 -15.73
C THR A 222 -6.32 -30.37 -14.27
N LEU A 223 -6.86 -31.32 -13.49
CA LEU A 223 -6.26 -31.68 -12.21
C LEU A 223 -4.84 -32.20 -12.50
N GLY A 224 -3.82 -31.50 -11.98
CA GLY A 224 -2.45 -31.96 -12.06
C GLY A 224 -2.32 -33.40 -11.55
N THR A 225 -1.30 -34.10 -12.02
CA THR A 225 -1.00 -35.46 -11.55
C THR A 225 -0.79 -35.44 -10.02
N PRO A 226 -1.03 -36.56 -9.32
CA PRO A 226 -0.79 -36.62 -7.87
C PRO A 226 0.61 -36.15 -7.44
N GLY A 227 1.64 -36.38 -8.29
CA GLY A 227 3.00 -35.90 -8.06
C GLY A 227 3.15 -34.38 -8.14
N GLU A 228 2.47 -33.72 -9.08
CA GLU A 228 2.47 -32.25 -9.21
C GLU A 228 1.71 -31.58 -8.07
N VAL A 229 0.59 -32.16 -7.65
CA VAL A 229 -0.15 -31.65 -6.49
C VAL A 229 0.70 -31.76 -5.21
N ALA A 230 1.44 -32.87 -5.05
CA ALA A 230 2.36 -33.05 -3.93
C ALA A 230 3.53 -32.07 -3.97
N SER A 231 4.09 -31.75 -5.15
CA SER A 231 5.18 -30.79 -5.27
C SER A 231 4.72 -29.36 -4.95
N ILE A 232 3.55 -28.93 -5.44
CA ILE A 232 2.95 -27.62 -5.12
C ILE A 232 2.73 -27.48 -3.59
N ALA A 233 2.21 -28.54 -2.96
CA ALA A 233 2.05 -28.58 -1.50
C ALA A 233 3.40 -28.48 -0.76
N GLY A 234 4.40 -29.23 -1.21
CA GLY A 234 5.75 -29.21 -0.66
C GLY A 234 6.42 -27.84 -0.79
N SER A 235 6.30 -27.19 -1.94
CA SER A 235 6.83 -25.85 -2.17
C SER A 235 6.19 -24.80 -1.27
N TYR A 236 4.87 -24.89 -1.04
CA TYR A 236 4.18 -24.00 -0.09
C TYR A 236 4.73 -24.16 1.33
N LEU A 237 4.92 -25.40 1.79
CA LEU A 237 5.45 -25.67 3.13
C LEU A 237 6.91 -25.22 3.26
N SER A 238 7.74 -25.48 2.26
CA SER A 238 9.13 -25.02 2.23
C SER A 238 9.22 -23.49 2.26
N PHE A 239 8.38 -22.80 1.47
CA PHE A 239 8.36 -21.35 1.40
C PHE A 239 8.00 -20.70 2.73
N TYR A 240 6.97 -21.21 3.43
CA TYR A 240 6.50 -20.60 4.69
C TYR A 240 7.14 -21.19 5.96
N PHE A 241 7.75 -22.37 5.92
CA PHE A 241 8.22 -23.08 7.12
C PHE A 241 9.60 -23.73 6.96
N GLY A 242 10.33 -23.43 5.87
CA GLY A 242 11.62 -24.05 5.57
C GLY A 242 12.84 -23.39 6.23
N HIS A 243 12.76 -22.11 6.64
CA HIS A 243 13.94 -21.35 7.08
C HIS A 243 14.05 -21.27 8.61
N PHE A 244 14.27 -22.43 9.25
CA PHE A 244 14.32 -22.54 10.72
C PHE A 244 15.24 -21.55 11.47
N PRO A 245 16.44 -21.15 10.97
CA PRO A 245 17.28 -20.18 11.67
C PRO A 245 16.60 -18.83 11.91
N GLU A 246 15.67 -18.44 11.03
CA GLU A 246 14.92 -17.18 11.14
C GLU A 246 14.04 -17.15 12.40
N LEU A 247 13.53 -18.30 12.86
CA LEU A 247 12.72 -18.40 14.07
C LEU A 247 13.48 -17.90 15.30
N TRP A 248 14.77 -18.23 15.39
CA TRP A 248 15.61 -17.80 16.52
C TRP A 248 16.02 -16.34 16.39
N ALA A 249 16.35 -15.89 15.17
CA ALA A 249 16.72 -14.51 14.90
C ALA A 249 15.59 -13.52 15.23
N THR A 250 14.33 -13.93 15.04
CA THR A 250 13.13 -13.08 15.20
C THR A 250 12.28 -13.47 16.41
N LEU A 251 12.83 -14.26 17.35
CA LEU A 251 12.08 -14.77 18.51
C LEU A 251 11.47 -13.64 19.36
N GLY A 252 12.20 -12.54 19.54
CA GLY A 252 11.73 -11.37 20.29
C GLY A 252 10.46 -10.78 19.71
N ASP A 253 10.44 -10.54 18.39
CA ASP A 253 9.30 -9.94 17.70
C ASP A 253 8.08 -10.88 17.65
N ARG A 254 8.33 -12.20 17.55
CA ARG A 254 7.27 -13.23 17.63
C ARG A 254 6.64 -13.26 19.02
N LEU A 255 7.44 -13.22 20.08
CA LEU A 255 6.95 -13.17 21.45
C LEU A 255 6.18 -11.87 21.71
N LEU A 256 6.70 -10.74 21.24
CA LEU A 256 5.99 -9.45 21.30
C LEU A 256 4.64 -9.55 20.60
N SER A 257 4.60 -10.07 19.38
CA SER A 257 3.35 -10.23 18.62
C SER A 257 2.36 -11.15 19.33
N ALA A 258 2.82 -12.26 19.93
CA ALA A 258 1.97 -13.10 20.76
C ALA A 258 1.40 -12.36 21.99
N VAL A 259 2.22 -11.55 22.67
CA VAL A 259 1.78 -10.73 23.81
C VAL A 259 0.76 -9.69 23.37
N VAL A 260 0.95 -9.02 22.24
CA VAL A 260 0.00 -8.02 21.73
C VAL A 260 -1.31 -8.66 21.26
N VAL A 261 -1.23 -9.83 20.62
CA VAL A 261 -2.42 -10.54 20.13
C VAL A 261 -3.25 -11.11 21.28
N PHE A 262 -2.64 -11.73 22.30
CA PHE A 262 -3.39 -12.43 23.35
C PHE A 262 -3.48 -11.68 24.69
N GLY A 263 -2.45 -10.91 25.04
CA GLY A 263 -2.31 -10.24 26.33
C GLY A 263 -3.45 -9.30 26.71
N PRO A 264 -3.95 -8.42 25.82
CA PRO A 264 -4.93 -7.39 26.18
C PRO A 264 -6.20 -7.93 26.84
N ALA A 265 -6.69 -9.08 26.38
CA ALA A 265 -7.92 -9.71 26.88
C ALA A 265 -7.68 -10.85 27.91
N MET A 266 -6.43 -11.24 28.17
CA MET A 266 -6.12 -12.53 28.82
C MET A 266 -6.68 -12.65 30.25
N LEU A 267 -6.79 -11.54 31.00
CA LEU A 267 -7.28 -11.54 32.39
C LEU A 267 -8.67 -12.22 32.53
N VAL A 268 -9.58 -11.91 31.61
CA VAL A 268 -10.92 -12.54 31.56
C VAL A 268 -10.94 -13.73 30.61
N ALA A 269 -10.25 -13.65 29.47
CA ALA A 269 -10.28 -14.69 28.44
C ALA A 269 -9.69 -16.04 28.91
N TRP A 270 -8.75 -16.02 29.85
CA TRP A 270 -8.17 -17.25 30.43
C TRP A 270 -9.22 -18.18 31.05
N ARG A 271 -10.33 -17.64 31.57
CA ARG A 271 -11.41 -18.48 32.12
C ARG A 271 -12.25 -19.15 31.04
N GLY A 272 -12.31 -18.54 29.86
CA GLY A 272 -12.88 -19.12 28.64
C GLY A 272 -11.85 -19.81 27.75
N TRP A 273 -10.72 -20.30 28.29
CA TRP A 273 -9.58 -20.82 27.51
C TRP A 273 -9.95 -21.83 26.41
N ARG A 274 -11.03 -22.60 26.58
CA ARG A 274 -11.52 -23.55 25.57
C ARG A 274 -11.82 -22.87 24.23
N TRP A 275 -12.29 -21.63 24.28
CA TRP A 275 -12.55 -20.81 23.10
C TRP A 275 -11.30 -20.20 22.49
N LEU A 276 -10.13 -20.29 23.13
CA LEU A 276 -8.86 -19.92 22.48
C LEU A 276 -8.40 -21.01 21.51
N LEU A 277 -8.71 -22.28 21.79
CA LEU A 277 -8.26 -23.44 21.00
C LEU A 277 -8.56 -23.34 19.50
N PRO A 278 -9.73 -22.86 19.03
CA PRO A 278 -9.99 -22.72 17.61
C PRO A 278 -9.05 -21.73 16.91
N GLY A 279 -8.65 -20.64 17.57
CA GLY A 279 -7.74 -19.65 16.98
C GLY A 279 -6.26 -20.06 17.04
N LEU A 280 -5.88 -20.99 17.92
CA LEU A 280 -4.47 -21.35 18.16
C LEU A 280 -3.74 -21.90 16.94
N PRO A 281 -4.31 -22.80 16.09
CA PRO A 281 -3.60 -23.30 14.92
C PRO A 281 -3.16 -22.20 13.96
N VAL A 282 -4.01 -21.17 13.75
CA VAL A 282 -3.68 -20.03 12.90
C VAL A 282 -2.61 -19.17 13.56
N ALA A 283 -2.77 -18.84 14.84
CA ALA A 283 -1.77 -18.06 15.58
C ALA A 283 -0.40 -18.75 15.57
N ALA A 284 -0.37 -20.07 15.80
CA ALA A 284 0.84 -20.88 15.76
C ALA A 284 1.46 -20.90 14.35
N ALA A 285 0.66 -21.06 13.30
CA ALA A 285 1.16 -21.02 11.92
C ALA A 285 1.83 -19.67 11.59
N MET A 286 1.26 -18.54 12.03
CA MET A 286 1.88 -17.22 11.83
C MET A 286 3.16 -17.07 12.65
N LEU A 287 3.14 -17.46 13.93
CA LEU A 287 4.30 -17.39 14.81
C LEU A 287 5.43 -18.34 14.41
N LEU A 288 5.14 -19.41 13.66
CA LEU A 288 6.13 -20.37 13.15
C LEU A 288 6.51 -20.10 11.69
N SER A 289 5.87 -19.13 11.04
CA SER A 289 6.15 -18.87 9.64
C SER A 289 7.50 -18.16 9.48
N THR A 290 8.27 -18.65 8.52
CA THR A 290 9.58 -18.17 8.04
C THR A 290 9.47 -17.73 6.58
N GLY A 291 8.25 -17.33 6.19
CA GLY A 291 7.99 -16.74 4.89
C GLY A 291 8.43 -15.27 4.88
N PRO A 292 8.70 -14.71 3.69
CA PRO A 292 9.13 -13.32 3.56
C PRO A 292 8.06 -12.34 4.08
N GLY A 293 8.49 -11.16 4.51
CA GLY A 293 7.63 -10.08 4.96
C GLY A 293 7.27 -10.09 6.45
N GLY A 294 7.72 -11.08 7.23
CA GLY A 294 7.52 -11.10 8.67
C GLY A 294 6.07 -11.35 9.08
N SER A 295 5.44 -12.38 8.51
CA SER A 295 4.02 -12.75 8.74
C SER A 295 3.61 -12.96 10.21
N TYR A 296 4.58 -13.07 11.12
CA TYR A 296 4.37 -13.11 12.57
C TYR A 296 4.06 -11.74 13.20
N ASP A 297 4.25 -10.63 12.49
CA ASP A 297 4.04 -9.28 13.03
C ASP A 297 2.53 -9.00 13.23
N PHE A 298 2.16 -8.56 14.43
CA PHE A 298 0.78 -8.26 14.80
C PHE A 298 0.14 -7.13 13.98
N ARG A 299 0.95 -6.30 13.32
CA ARG A 299 0.50 -5.18 12.48
C ARG A 299 -0.10 -5.65 11.16
N TYR A 300 0.15 -6.89 10.76
CA TYR A 300 -0.46 -7.50 9.58
C TYR A 300 -1.85 -8.07 9.88
N HIS A 301 -2.60 -8.34 8.80
CA HIS A 301 -3.97 -8.83 8.87
C HIS A 301 -4.12 -10.28 9.36
N HIS A 302 -3.03 -11.04 9.46
CA HIS A 302 -3.07 -12.49 9.68
C HIS A 302 -3.75 -12.92 10.98
N TYR A 303 -3.64 -12.11 12.05
CA TYR A 303 -4.24 -12.42 13.34
C TYR A 303 -5.74 -12.10 13.42
N ALA A 304 -6.35 -11.53 12.37
CA ALA A 304 -7.79 -11.24 12.34
C ALA A 304 -8.64 -12.49 12.63
N LEU A 305 -8.22 -13.67 12.16
CA LEU A 305 -8.93 -14.94 12.41
C LEU A 305 -8.86 -15.42 13.87
N VAL A 306 -7.92 -14.90 14.67
CA VAL A 306 -7.76 -15.26 16.08
C VAL A 306 -8.69 -14.41 16.97
N VAL A 307 -8.98 -13.18 16.55
CA VAL A 307 -9.79 -12.22 17.32
C VAL A 307 -11.17 -12.77 17.72
N PRO A 308 -11.98 -13.40 16.86
CA PRO A 308 -13.31 -13.89 17.23
C PRO A 308 -13.28 -14.84 18.43
N PHE A 309 -12.22 -15.64 18.52
CA PHE A 309 -12.02 -16.66 19.53
C PHE A 309 -11.50 -16.09 20.84
N ILE A 310 -10.66 -15.05 20.79
CA ILE A 310 -10.30 -14.26 21.97
C ILE A 310 -11.53 -13.56 22.55
N ILE A 311 -12.35 -12.95 21.69
CA ILE A 311 -13.59 -12.28 22.12
C ILE A 311 -14.56 -13.30 22.72
N MET A 312 -14.75 -14.45 22.09
CA MET A 312 -15.60 -15.51 22.63
C MET A 312 -15.09 -16.06 23.98
N ALA A 313 -13.76 -16.23 24.12
CA ALA A 313 -13.13 -16.61 25.38
C ALA A 313 -13.35 -15.55 26.48
N ALA A 314 -13.31 -14.26 26.13
CA ALA A 314 -13.61 -13.18 27.06
C ALA A 314 -15.10 -13.17 27.46
N ILE A 315 -16.03 -13.39 26.51
CA ILE A 315 -17.47 -13.50 26.79
C ILE A 315 -17.73 -14.63 27.80
N ASP A 316 -17.25 -15.84 27.48
CA ASP A 316 -17.42 -17.02 28.33
C ASP A 316 -16.74 -16.85 29.69
N GLY A 317 -15.54 -16.26 29.71
CA GLY A 317 -14.81 -15.97 30.93
C GLY A 317 -15.55 -15.02 31.88
N VAL A 318 -16.14 -13.94 31.36
CA VAL A 318 -16.96 -13.01 32.15
C VAL A 318 -18.25 -13.67 32.63
N ALA A 319 -18.91 -14.47 31.79
CA ALA A 319 -20.12 -15.20 32.16
C ALA A 319 -19.84 -16.18 33.33
N GLN A 320 -18.75 -16.94 33.26
CA GLN A 320 -18.32 -17.84 34.33
C GLN A 320 -17.99 -17.07 35.62
N GLN A 321 -17.27 -15.95 35.55
CA GLN A 321 -16.96 -15.12 36.72
C GLN A 321 -18.23 -14.57 37.38
N LYS A 322 -19.19 -14.09 36.58
CA LYS A 322 -20.47 -13.58 37.09
C LYS A 322 -21.26 -14.69 37.77
N ALA A 323 -21.36 -15.88 37.15
CA ALA A 323 -22.04 -17.02 37.73
C ALA A 323 -21.41 -17.45 39.06
N ALA A 324 -20.07 -17.52 39.13
CA ALA A 324 -19.35 -17.84 40.36
C ALA A 324 -19.56 -16.79 41.46
N ALA A 325 -19.70 -15.51 41.11
CA ALA A 325 -19.99 -14.45 42.07
C ALA A 325 -21.43 -14.52 42.62
N LEU A 326 -22.41 -14.92 41.80
CA LEU A 326 -23.80 -15.11 42.24
C LEU A 326 -23.97 -16.35 43.12
N ASN A 327 -23.15 -17.39 42.91
CA ASN A 327 -23.19 -18.64 43.67
C ASN A 327 -22.29 -18.63 44.92
N ALA A 328 -21.63 -17.50 45.23
CA ALA A 328 -20.77 -17.40 46.41
C ALA A 328 -21.63 -17.38 47.69
N PRO A 329 -21.31 -18.19 48.73
CA PRO A 329 -22.10 -18.23 49.96
C PRO A 329 -22.10 -16.87 50.67
N SER A 330 -23.26 -16.48 51.20
CA SER A 330 -23.45 -15.23 51.94
C SER A 330 -22.46 -15.12 53.13
N PRO A 331 -21.97 -13.92 53.48
CA PRO A 331 -20.92 -13.72 54.50
C PRO A 331 -21.24 -14.17 55.93
N HIS A 332 -22.40 -14.78 56.19
CA HIS A 332 -22.83 -15.20 57.53
C HIS A 332 -22.26 -16.54 58.00
N ALA A 333 -21.35 -17.17 57.25
CA ALA A 333 -20.62 -18.36 57.71
C ALA A 333 -19.34 -17.97 58.49
N LEU A 334 -19.50 -17.83 59.81
CA LEU A 334 -18.58 -17.82 60.97
C LEU A 334 -17.06 -18.12 60.80
N LEU A 335 -16.34 -17.53 59.84
CA LEU A 335 -14.86 -17.44 59.87
C LEU A 335 -14.38 -16.08 59.36
N PRO A 336 -13.40 -15.43 60.04
CA PRO A 336 -12.85 -14.15 59.57
C PRO A 336 -12.13 -14.39 58.23
N PRO A 337 -12.48 -13.68 57.15
CA PRO A 337 -11.83 -13.90 55.87
C PRO A 337 -10.40 -13.37 55.94
N ARG A 338 -9.42 -14.26 55.65
CA ARG A 338 -8.07 -13.83 55.24
C ARG A 338 -8.21 -12.79 54.13
N SER A 339 -7.61 -11.63 54.32
CA SER A 339 -7.73 -10.39 53.56
C SER A 339 -7.22 -10.44 52.10
N ARG A 340 -7.64 -11.43 51.31
CA ARG A 340 -7.50 -11.36 49.84
C ARG A 340 -8.70 -10.60 49.29
N VAL A 341 -8.47 -9.36 48.87
CA VAL A 341 -9.41 -8.55 48.08
C VAL A 341 -9.90 -9.41 46.91
N ARG A 342 -11.13 -9.95 46.99
CA ARG A 342 -11.75 -10.65 45.87
C ARG A 342 -12.15 -9.61 44.83
N ARG A 343 -11.43 -9.56 43.70
CA ARG A 343 -11.80 -8.70 42.57
C ARG A 343 -13.18 -9.11 42.05
N SER A 344 -14.04 -8.11 41.80
CA SER A 344 -15.34 -8.34 41.20
C SER A 344 -15.20 -8.60 39.69
N TRP A 345 -16.11 -9.37 39.09
CA TRP A 345 -16.13 -9.60 37.65
C TRP A 345 -16.23 -8.29 36.85
N ARG A 346 -16.89 -7.26 37.40
CA ARG A 346 -16.97 -5.92 36.81
C ARG A 346 -15.60 -5.23 36.81
N SER A 347 -14.84 -5.38 37.90
CA SER A 347 -13.49 -4.82 38.03
C SER A 347 -12.53 -5.50 37.06
N ASP A 348 -12.54 -6.83 36.96
CA ASP A 348 -11.67 -7.57 36.03
C ASP A 348 -11.98 -7.21 34.58
N LEU A 349 -13.26 -7.13 34.21
CA LEU A 349 -13.70 -6.67 32.90
C LEU A 349 -13.30 -5.21 32.62
N GLY A 350 -13.45 -4.32 33.61
CA GLY A 350 -13.01 -2.93 33.50
C GLY A 350 -11.49 -2.80 33.30
N ILE A 351 -10.70 -3.59 34.03
CA ILE A 351 -9.24 -3.66 33.88
C ILE A 351 -8.87 -4.20 32.48
N THR A 352 -9.61 -5.20 32.00
CA THR A 352 -9.38 -5.75 30.65
C THR A 352 -9.68 -4.73 29.57
N LEU A 353 -10.80 -4.00 29.68
CA LEU A 353 -11.10 -2.89 28.78
C LEU A 353 -10.01 -1.81 28.83
N GLY A 354 -9.56 -1.44 30.04
CA GLY A 354 -8.44 -0.50 30.21
C GLY A 354 -7.14 -0.98 29.57
N SER A 355 -6.83 -2.28 29.70
CA SER A 355 -5.68 -2.93 29.05
C SER A 355 -5.78 -2.87 27.52
N VAL A 356 -6.95 -3.18 26.96
CA VAL A 356 -7.20 -3.12 25.51
C VAL A 356 -7.06 -1.68 25.00
N VAL A 357 -7.65 -0.71 25.69
CA VAL A 357 -7.51 0.72 25.36
C VAL A 357 -6.04 1.14 25.42
N LEU A 358 -5.29 0.71 26.44
CA LEU A 358 -3.87 1.01 26.58
C LEU A 358 -3.05 0.44 25.42
N PHE A 359 -3.20 -0.85 25.10
CA PHE A 359 -2.48 -1.46 23.98
C PHE A 359 -2.87 -0.82 22.64
N SER A 360 -4.16 -0.56 22.40
CA SER A 360 -4.65 0.13 21.21
C SER A 360 -4.03 1.52 21.07
N SER A 361 -4.04 2.31 22.15
CA SER A 361 -3.52 3.68 22.16
C SER A 361 -1.99 3.75 22.07
N LEU A 362 -1.26 2.70 22.46
CA LEU A 362 0.21 2.70 22.38
C LEU A 362 0.74 2.09 21.09
N LEU A 363 0.05 1.11 20.52
CA LEU A 363 0.60 0.23 19.48
C LEU A 363 -0.07 0.36 18.11
N VAL A 364 -1.22 1.02 18.02
CA VAL A 364 -1.95 1.19 16.76
C VAL A 364 -1.94 2.65 16.38
N ASP A 365 -1.56 2.93 15.13
CA ASP A 365 -1.52 4.29 14.60
C ASP A 365 -2.94 4.81 14.28
N THR A 366 -3.59 5.31 15.32
CA THR A 366 -4.95 5.86 15.28
C THR A 366 -5.01 7.13 16.12
N PRO A 367 -6.06 7.97 15.98
CA PRO A 367 -6.28 9.14 16.83
C PRO A 367 -6.26 8.91 18.35
N LEU A 368 -6.38 7.68 18.83
CA LEU A 368 -6.24 7.33 20.25
C LEU A 368 -4.78 7.33 20.72
N ASN A 369 -3.83 7.18 19.80
CA ASN A 369 -2.41 7.24 20.08
C ASN A 369 -1.96 8.71 20.15
N PRO A 370 -1.36 9.18 21.27
CA PRO A 370 -0.88 10.55 21.35
C PRO A 370 0.15 10.91 20.27
N LEU A 371 0.96 9.95 19.81
CA LEU A 371 1.97 10.17 18.76
C LEU A 371 1.33 10.46 17.39
N PHE A 372 0.10 10.01 17.16
CA PHE A 372 -0.67 10.28 15.94
C PHE A 372 -0.76 11.78 15.64
N TRP A 373 -0.94 12.59 16.68
CA TRP A 373 -1.12 14.03 16.55
C TRP A 373 0.18 14.80 16.49
N LEU A 374 1.31 14.16 16.80
CA LEU A 374 2.64 14.76 16.66
C LEU A 374 3.14 14.75 15.22
N GLY A 375 2.58 13.89 14.36
CA GLY A 375 2.96 13.79 12.94
C GLY A 375 4.44 13.44 12.75
N VAL A 376 4.97 12.55 13.60
CA VAL A 376 6.33 12.03 13.44
C VAL A 376 6.40 11.16 12.17
N PRO A 377 7.57 11.04 11.52
CA PRO A 377 7.71 10.29 10.27
C PRO A 377 7.09 8.89 10.35
N GLY A 378 6.20 8.57 9.41
CA GLY A 378 5.50 7.28 9.34
C GLY A 378 4.34 7.10 10.33
N GLN A 379 3.85 8.18 10.98
CA GLN A 379 2.69 8.12 11.87
C GLN A 379 1.70 9.26 11.65
N GLY A 380 0.41 8.97 11.85
CA GLY A 380 -0.63 9.98 11.86
C GLY A 380 -0.70 10.78 10.56
N PHE A 381 -0.71 12.11 10.66
CA PHE A 381 -0.78 13.00 9.50
C PHE A 381 0.53 13.15 8.73
N ASP A 382 1.58 12.38 9.06
CA ASP A 382 2.76 12.33 8.22
C ASP A 382 2.40 11.87 6.79
N PRO A 383 2.95 12.50 5.74
CA PRO A 383 2.64 12.16 4.35
C PRO A 383 2.87 10.71 3.95
N SER A 384 3.77 9.98 4.64
CA SER A 384 4.00 8.55 4.39
C SER A 384 3.02 7.61 5.10
N ALA A 385 2.09 8.16 5.88
CA ALA A 385 1.05 7.42 6.61
C ALA A 385 -0.36 7.82 6.15
N TYR A 386 -1.01 8.77 6.85
CA TYR A 386 -2.36 9.24 6.53
C TYR A 386 -2.39 10.68 6.00
N GLY A 387 -1.24 11.36 5.90
CA GLY A 387 -1.14 12.72 5.41
C GLY A 387 -1.40 12.79 3.90
N ILE A 388 -2.45 13.50 3.50
CA ILE A 388 -2.69 13.83 2.08
C ILE A 388 -2.03 15.17 1.79
N THR A 389 -1.23 15.21 0.74
CA THR A 389 -0.45 16.37 0.32
C THR A 389 -1.03 17.04 -0.93
N PRO A 390 -0.67 18.31 -1.22
CA PRO A 390 -1.02 18.92 -2.50
C PRO A 390 -0.47 18.17 -3.72
N ARG A 391 0.66 17.46 -3.56
CA ARG A 391 1.26 16.61 -4.59
C ARG A 391 0.34 15.46 -5.00
N ASP A 392 -0.45 14.90 -4.10
CA ASP A 392 -1.32 13.77 -4.44
C ASP A 392 -2.39 14.15 -5.48
N ARG A 393 -2.86 15.41 -5.46
CA ARG A 393 -3.74 15.95 -6.52
C ARG A 393 -3.03 16.11 -7.86
N VAL A 394 -1.70 16.23 -7.87
CA VAL A 394 -0.91 16.25 -9.11
C VAL A 394 -0.79 14.84 -9.65
N LYS A 395 -0.60 13.84 -8.78
CA LYS A 395 -0.64 12.42 -9.16
C LYS A 395 -1.99 12.10 -9.81
N ASP A 396 -3.10 12.45 -9.17
CA ASP A 396 -4.46 12.22 -9.71
C ASP A 396 -4.61 12.81 -11.12
N ARG A 397 -4.32 14.12 -11.28
CA ARG A 397 -4.40 14.79 -12.59
C ARG A 397 -3.46 14.18 -13.63
N PHE A 398 -2.24 13.83 -13.25
CA PHE A 398 -1.27 13.24 -14.16
C PHE A 398 -1.77 11.88 -14.68
N LEU A 399 -2.31 11.05 -13.79
CA LEU A 399 -2.91 9.76 -14.15
C LEU A 399 -4.11 9.94 -15.08
N GLU A 400 -5.02 10.86 -14.76
CA GLU A 400 -6.21 11.16 -15.58
C GLU A 400 -5.84 11.69 -16.98
N GLU A 401 -4.84 12.57 -17.07
CA GLU A 401 -4.41 13.22 -18.31
C GLU A 401 -3.66 12.25 -19.24
N HIS A 402 -2.83 11.35 -18.70
CA HIS A 402 -1.85 10.61 -19.50
C HIS A 402 -2.08 9.10 -19.57
N ILE A 403 -2.79 8.51 -18.61
CA ILE A 403 -2.96 7.05 -18.55
C ILE A 403 -4.31 6.66 -19.13
N SER A 404 -4.30 6.16 -20.36
CA SER A 404 -5.49 5.58 -20.96
C SER A 404 -6.00 4.39 -20.12
N PRO A 405 -7.32 4.24 -19.96
CA PRO A 405 -7.89 3.06 -19.35
C PRO A 405 -7.42 1.79 -20.08
N ARG A 406 -7.08 0.74 -19.31
CA ARG A 406 -6.83 -0.64 -19.79
C ARG A 406 -5.57 -0.89 -20.63
N VAL A 407 -4.71 0.09 -20.90
CA VAL A 407 -3.43 -0.18 -21.59
C VAL A 407 -2.48 -0.97 -20.70
N PRO A 408 -1.72 -1.96 -21.24
CA PRO A 408 -0.67 -2.65 -20.50
C PRO A 408 0.38 -1.68 -19.95
N LEU A 409 0.63 -1.74 -18.65
CA LEU A 409 1.43 -0.74 -17.93
C LEU A 409 2.36 -1.40 -16.91
N ALA A 410 3.58 -0.91 -16.78
CA ALA A 410 4.37 -1.05 -15.56
C ALA A 410 4.27 0.26 -14.77
N SER A 411 3.98 0.21 -13.47
CA SER A 411 3.75 1.39 -12.63
C SER A 411 4.58 1.34 -11.35
N SER A 412 4.94 2.51 -10.83
CA SER A 412 5.42 2.64 -9.47
C SER A 412 4.45 1.99 -8.48
N MET A 413 4.97 1.36 -7.42
CA MET A 413 4.19 0.49 -6.52
C MET A 413 3.02 1.19 -5.83
N PHE A 414 3.13 2.49 -5.56
CA PHE A 414 2.07 3.27 -4.88
C PHE A 414 1.15 4.03 -5.84
N LEU A 415 1.58 4.26 -7.09
CA LEU A 415 0.70 4.76 -8.14
C LEU A 415 -0.23 3.65 -8.67
N ALA A 416 0.26 2.40 -8.68
CA ALA A 416 -0.40 1.27 -9.32
C ALA A 416 -1.84 0.99 -8.84
N PRO A 417 -2.20 1.10 -7.54
CA PRO A 417 -3.58 0.87 -7.09
C PRO A 417 -4.62 1.83 -7.67
N HIS A 418 -4.20 3.03 -8.07
CA HIS A 418 -5.07 4.02 -8.74
C HIS A 418 -5.30 3.69 -10.22
N VAL A 419 -4.53 2.75 -10.75
CA VAL A 419 -4.60 2.31 -12.15
C VAL A 419 -4.83 0.80 -12.28
N ALA A 420 -5.25 0.12 -11.20
CA ALA A 420 -5.35 -1.34 -11.11
C ALA A 420 -6.37 -2.01 -12.06
N ASN A 421 -7.33 -1.23 -12.60
CA ASN A 421 -8.39 -1.72 -13.47
C ASN A 421 -7.91 -2.00 -14.91
N ARG A 422 -6.98 -2.95 -15.05
CA ARG A 422 -6.38 -3.39 -16.32
C ARG A 422 -5.89 -4.83 -16.25
N GLU A 423 -5.72 -5.44 -17.42
CA GLU A 423 -5.30 -6.84 -17.50
C GLU A 423 -3.83 -7.04 -17.12
N THR A 424 -2.97 -6.10 -17.54
CA THR A 424 -1.53 -6.16 -17.31
C THR A 424 -1.09 -4.93 -16.53
N LEU A 425 -0.66 -5.16 -15.28
CA LEU A 425 -0.10 -4.14 -14.41
C LEU A 425 1.10 -4.70 -13.63
N TYR A 426 2.30 -4.38 -14.09
CA TYR A 426 3.53 -4.74 -13.38
C TYR A 426 3.96 -3.62 -12.43
N ALA A 427 4.78 -3.94 -11.44
CA ALA A 427 5.52 -2.93 -10.70
C ALA A 427 6.81 -2.57 -11.45
N VAL A 428 7.15 -1.28 -11.52
CA VAL A 428 8.44 -0.80 -12.07
C VAL A 428 9.62 -1.41 -11.31
N ARG A 429 9.48 -1.48 -9.98
CA ARG A 429 10.43 -2.12 -9.08
C ARG A 429 9.63 -2.85 -8.01
N TYR A 430 9.94 -4.12 -7.80
CA TYR A 430 9.38 -4.90 -6.70
C TYR A 430 10.26 -4.78 -5.44
N ALA A 431 9.68 -4.93 -4.25
CA ALA A 431 10.41 -4.79 -2.99
C ALA A 431 11.58 -5.79 -2.84
N ASP A 432 11.42 -7.00 -3.37
CA ASP A 432 12.41 -8.08 -3.41
C ASP A 432 13.35 -8.00 -4.63
N ASP A 433 13.25 -6.95 -5.46
CA ASP A 433 14.14 -6.69 -6.60
C ASP A 433 14.74 -5.29 -6.52
N PRO A 434 15.77 -5.07 -5.67
CA PRO A 434 16.27 -3.75 -5.37
C PRO A 434 16.88 -3.01 -6.56
N GLY A 435 17.35 -3.73 -7.58
CA GLY A 435 17.97 -3.15 -8.78
C GLY A 435 17.06 -3.07 -10.01
N ALA A 436 15.76 -3.36 -9.85
CA ALA A 436 14.81 -3.49 -10.96
C ALA A 436 15.31 -4.45 -12.06
N VAL A 437 15.97 -5.54 -11.65
CA VAL A 437 16.56 -6.55 -12.54
C VAL A 437 15.49 -7.23 -13.39
N ARG A 438 14.25 -7.32 -12.88
CA ARG A 438 13.11 -7.89 -13.62
C ARG A 438 12.52 -6.95 -14.65
N LEU A 439 12.65 -5.62 -14.50
CA LEU A 439 11.95 -4.67 -15.38
C LEU A 439 12.21 -4.96 -16.88
N PRO A 440 13.45 -5.18 -17.37
CA PRO A 440 13.71 -5.47 -18.78
C PRO A 440 12.95 -6.68 -19.34
N SER A 441 12.73 -7.75 -18.55
CA SER A 441 11.96 -8.92 -19.02
C SER A 441 10.45 -8.67 -19.04
N LEU A 442 9.97 -7.69 -18.27
CA LEU A 442 8.56 -7.27 -18.25
C LEU A 442 8.24 -6.30 -19.38
N LEU A 443 9.21 -5.50 -19.83
CA LEU A 443 9.02 -4.49 -20.86
C LEU A 443 8.28 -4.99 -22.10
N PRO A 444 8.58 -6.17 -22.71
CA PRO A 444 7.86 -6.69 -23.88
C PRO A 444 6.34 -6.80 -23.72
N HIS A 445 5.84 -6.87 -22.48
CA HIS A 445 4.43 -7.07 -22.17
C HIS A 445 3.68 -5.77 -21.85
N VAL A 446 4.34 -4.62 -21.91
CA VAL A 446 3.75 -3.30 -21.61
C VAL A 446 3.95 -2.30 -22.74
N ASP A 447 3.04 -1.33 -22.82
CA ASP A 447 3.12 -0.20 -23.76
C ASP A 447 3.61 1.08 -23.08
N TYR A 448 3.41 1.16 -21.76
CA TYR A 448 3.76 2.30 -20.95
C TYR A 448 4.53 1.88 -19.69
N VAL A 449 5.39 2.77 -19.21
CA VAL A 449 6.04 2.67 -17.90
C VAL A 449 5.83 3.98 -17.16
N LEU A 450 5.23 3.91 -15.98
CA LEU A 450 4.93 5.04 -15.10
C LEU A 450 5.83 4.95 -13.86
N ALA A 451 6.76 5.88 -13.71
CA ALA A 451 7.70 5.92 -12.60
C ALA A 451 7.56 7.23 -11.80
N ASP A 452 8.06 7.22 -10.57
CA ASP A 452 8.10 8.41 -9.70
C ASP A 452 9.53 8.69 -9.24
N ALA A 453 10.14 9.73 -9.81
CA ALA A 453 11.47 10.20 -9.43
C ALA A 453 11.47 10.93 -8.08
N LEU A 454 10.32 11.37 -7.56
CA LEU A 454 10.17 11.96 -6.22
C LEU A 454 9.36 11.03 -5.32
N PHE A 455 9.68 9.74 -5.37
CA PHE A 455 9.01 8.71 -4.60
C PHE A 455 9.07 8.99 -3.09
N ASP A 456 7.90 9.05 -2.46
CA ASP A 456 7.67 9.53 -1.10
C ASP A 456 7.49 8.42 -0.06
N PHE A 457 7.63 7.16 -0.47
CA PHE A 457 7.64 6.01 0.43
C PHE A 457 9.03 5.78 1.04
N PHE A 458 9.14 5.69 2.36
CA PHE A 458 10.38 5.30 3.02
C PHE A 458 10.13 4.25 4.12
N VAL A 459 11.17 3.49 4.44
CA VAL A 459 11.15 2.48 5.51
C VAL A 459 12.37 2.70 6.41
N PRO A 460 12.19 2.92 7.72
CA PRO A 460 13.33 2.95 8.63
C PRO A 460 14.01 1.58 8.70
N LEU A 461 15.34 1.57 8.57
CA LEU A 461 16.17 0.37 8.68
C LEU A 461 16.82 0.29 10.06
N SER A 462 17.18 -0.92 10.47
CA SER A 462 17.71 -1.20 11.82
C SER A 462 19.07 -0.54 12.11
N ASP A 463 19.82 -0.17 11.08
CA ASP A 463 21.09 0.54 11.17
C ASP A 463 20.93 2.07 11.30
N GLY A 464 19.69 2.56 11.41
CA GLY A 464 19.37 3.99 11.47
C GLY A 464 19.34 4.68 10.12
N SER A 465 19.61 3.96 9.02
CA SER A 465 19.37 4.43 7.66
C SER A 465 17.89 4.25 7.28
N TYR A 466 17.53 4.69 6.08
CA TYR A 466 16.18 4.50 5.55
C TYR A 466 16.28 3.85 4.17
N GLY A 467 15.43 2.87 3.91
CA GLY A 467 15.18 2.33 2.58
C GLY A 467 14.06 3.10 1.89
N GLY A 468 13.97 2.99 0.56
CA GLY A 468 12.96 3.72 -0.21
C GLY A 468 13.43 5.12 -0.64
N GLY A 469 12.48 6.04 -0.64
CA GLY A 469 12.62 7.44 -1.00
C GLY A 469 12.94 7.65 -2.48
N VAL A 470 13.44 8.83 -2.78
CA VAL A 470 13.83 9.30 -4.11
C VAL A 470 14.86 8.37 -4.78
N ALA A 471 15.64 7.59 -4.04
CA ALA A 471 16.57 6.63 -4.61
C ALA A 471 15.91 5.32 -5.10
N TYR A 472 14.65 5.05 -4.70
CA TYR A 472 14.01 3.76 -4.88
C TYR A 472 13.88 3.34 -6.36
N GLU A 473 13.37 4.20 -7.23
CA GLU A 473 13.15 3.86 -8.64
C GLU A 473 14.27 4.34 -9.57
N ARG A 474 15.34 4.92 -9.03
CA ARG A 474 16.38 5.57 -9.81
C ARG A 474 17.01 4.67 -10.87
N GLU A 475 17.33 3.43 -10.50
CA GLU A 475 17.94 2.48 -11.43
C GLU A 475 16.98 2.09 -12.56
N ALA A 476 15.70 1.86 -12.22
CA ALA A 476 14.65 1.61 -13.20
C ALA A 476 14.46 2.80 -14.16
N ILE A 477 14.42 4.02 -13.63
CA ILE A 477 14.34 5.26 -14.42
C ILE A 477 15.56 5.37 -15.35
N GLY A 478 16.76 5.07 -14.85
CA GLY A 478 17.99 5.05 -15.65
C GLY A 478 17.97 4.00 -16.77
N LEU A 479 17.38 2.82 -16.53
CA LEU A 479 17.15 1.80 -17.56
C LEU A 479 16.20 2.33 -18.63
N MET A 480 15.06 2.91 -18.24
CA MET A 480 14.06 3.44 -19.17
C MET A 480 14.58 4.61 -20.01
N LEU A 481 15.41 5.48 -19.45
CA LEU A 481 16.01 6.60 -20.18
C LEU A 481 17.06 6.17 -21.20
N ARG A 482 17.66 4.97 -21.03
CA ARG A 482 18.64 4.39 -21.97
C ARG A 482 18.00 3.40 -22.94
N ASP A 483 16.75 3.02 -22.73
CA ASP A 483 16.05 2.04 -23.55
C ASP A 483 15.84 2.60 -24.97
N PRO A 484 16.15 1.84 -26.03
CA PRO A 484 16.02 2.32 -27.41
C PRO A 484 14.57 2.31 -27.92
N VAL A 485 13.65 1.61 -27.24
CA VAL A 485 12.26 1.40 -27.65
C VAL A 485 11.31 2.29 -26.83
N PHE A 486 11.57 2.46 -25.54
CA PHE A 486 10.78 3.32 -24.67
C PHE A 486 11.34 4.73 -24.60
N HIS A 487 10.46 5.72 -24.65
CA HIS A 487 10.85 7.12 -24.60
C HIS A 487 10.01 7.88 -23.59
N LEU A 488 10.65 8.80 -22.86
CA LEU A 488 9.95 9.72 -21.96
C LEU A 488 9.06 10.65 -22.79
N VAL A 489 7.76 10.64 -22.53
CA VAL A 489 6.76 11.46 -23.27
C VAL A 489 6.06 12.50 -22.40
N ALA A 490 6.09 12.33 -21.08
CA ALA A 490 5.56 13.31 -20.14
C ALA A 490 6.34 13.26 -18.82
N ALA A 491 6.53 14.43 -18.22
CA ALA A 491 7.15 14.58 -16.91
C ALA A 491 6.51 15.74 -16.14
N ARG A 492 6.07 15.50 -14.89
CA ARG A 492 5.47 16.54 -14.02
C ARG A 492 5.70 16.19 -12.56
N ASP A 493 6.34 17.07 -11.79
CA ASP A 493 6.57 16.89 -10.35
C ASP A 493 7.22 15.54 -9.97
N GLY A 494 8.19 15.10 -10.78
CA GLY A 494 8.86 13.81 -10.63
C GLY A 494 8.09 12.61 -11.19
N LEU A 495 6.81 12.74 -11.56
CA LEU A 495 6.07 11.69 -12.25
C LEU A 495 6.54 11.61 -13.69
N LEU A 496 6.88 10.40 -14.14
CA LEU A 496 7.47 10.13 -15.45
C LEU A 496 6.62 9.12 -16.20
N LEU A 497 6.24 9.44 -17.43
CA LEU A 497 5.60 8.50 -18.34
C LEU A 497 6.51 8.19 -19.51
N PHE A 498 6.88 6.92 -19.64
CA PHE A 498 7.55 6.37 -20.80
C PHE A 498 6.54 5.65 -21.68
N ARG A 499 6.68 5.79 -22.99
CA ARG A 499 5.85 5.15 -24.00
C ARG A 499 6.72 4.39 -24.98
N ARG A 500 6.31 3.17 -25.28
CA ARG A 500 6.89 2.33 -26.34
C ARG A 500 6.71 3.00 -27.71
N ASP A 501 7.76 3.02 -28.51
CA ASP A 501 7.76 3.49 -29.90
C ASP A 501 7.12 4.88 -30.08
N ALA A 502 7.30 5.76 -29.10
CA ALA A 502 6.73 7.11 -29.15
C ALA A 502 7.28 7.87 -30.37
N PRO A 503 6.48 8.67 -31.08
CA PRO A 503 6.96 9.43 -32.23
C PRO A 503 7.90 10.56 -31.77
N PRO A 504 8.91 10.96 -32.58
CA PRO A 504 9.97 11.89 -32.17
C PRO A 504 9.48 13.20 -31.55
N GLU A 505 8.39 13.76 -32.06
CA GLU A 505 7.79 15.01 -31.57
C GLU A 505 7.20 14.89 -30.15
N GLN A 506 6.94 13.68 -29.66
CA GLN A 506 6.46 13.45 -28.29
C GLN A 506 7.60 13.14 -27.31
N ARG A 507 8.81 12.85 -27.80
CA ARG A 507 9.93 12.45 -26.95
C ARG A 507 10.50 13.68 -26.26
N LEU A 508 10.69 13.60 -24.95
CA LEU A 508 11.40 14.60 -24.17
C LEU A 508 12.87 14.20 -24.11
N LEU A 509 13.75 15.01 -24.69
CA LEU A 509 15.19 14.79 -24.66
C LEU A 509 15.71 14.76 -23.21
N GLN A 510 16.58 13.79 -22.89
CA GLN A 510 17.30 13.69 -21.63
C GLN A 510 18.74 13.26 -21.92
N TYR A 511 19.72 14.09 -21.58
CA TYR A 511 21.11 13.86 -21.95
C TYR A 511 22.06 14.40 -20.89
N ALA A 512 23.07 13.61 -20.54
CA ALA A 512 24.20 14.04 -19.72
C ALA A 512 25.50 13.51 -20.32
N ALA A 513 26.52 14.35 -20.34
CA ALA A 513 27.86 13.95 -20.72
C ALA A 513 28.93 14.75 -19.97
N VAL A 514 30.07 14.09 -19.82
CA VAL A 514 31.32 14.75 -19.46
C VAL A 514 31.77 15.57 -20.66
N VAL A 515 32.05 16.85 -20.44
CA VAL A 515 32.54 17.76 -21.49
C VAL A 515 33.89 18.34 -21.09
N GLU A 516 34.68 18.73 -22.08
CA GLU A 516 35.87 19.54 -21.82
C GLU A 516 35.44 20.98 -21.52
N PRO A 517 36.19 21.72 -20.68
CA PRO A 517 35.95 23.14 -20.49
C PRO A 517 36.09 23.86 -21.84
N GLU A 518 35.08 24.61 -22.27
CA GLU A 518 35.18 25.42 -23.49
C GLU A 518 36.21 26.55 -23.28
N VAL A 519 37.48 26.29 -23.63
CA VAL A 519 38.55 27.29 -23.61
C VAL A 519 38.50 28.08 -24.91
N GLY A 520 37.90 29.26 -24.86
CA GLY A 520 38.09 30.33 -25.86
C GLY A 520 37.17 30.29 -27.08
N ARG A 521 35.99 30.91 -26.97
CA ARG A 521 35.35 31.72 -28.02
C ARG A 521 34.16 32.49 -27.41
N GLY A 522 34.30 33.82 -27.31
CA GLY A 522 33.19 34.75 -27.09
C GLY A 522 32.33 34.50 -25.85
N MET A 523 32.91 34.65 -24.65
CA MET A 523 32.17 34.59 -23.39
C MET A 523 31.03 35.60 -23.34
N ALA A 524 29.79 35.12 -23.45
CA ALA A 524 28.67 35.73 -22.75
C ALA A 524 28.68 35.24 -21.29
N GLU A 525 29.47 35.93 -20.48
CA GLU A 525 29.28 36.38 -19.09
C GLU A 525 28.14 35.87 -18.15
N GLU A 526 27.41 34.77 -18.36
CA GLU A 526 26.09 34.68 -17.70
C GLU A 526 26.08 34.31 -16.20
N LEU A 527 27.11 33.68 -15.62
CA LEU A 527 27.16 33.38 -14.17
C LEU A 527 28.59 33.49 -13.58
N ARG A 528 29.18 34.70 -13.57
CA ARG A 528 30.42 34.96 -12.82
C ARG A 528 30.16 35.76 -11.53
N PRO A 529 30.62 35.28 -10.35
CA PRO A 529 31.28 33.99 -10.12
C PRO A 529 30.33 32.78 -10.26
N PRO A 530 30.85 31.57 -10.54
CA PRO A 530 30.07 30.34 -10.52
C PRO A 530 29.29 30.21 -9.21
N VAL A 531 28.09 29.65 -9.27
CA VAL A 531 27.26 29.52 -8.07
C VAL A 531 27.49 28.15 -7.45
N SER A 532 28.12 28.13 -6.29
CA SER A 532 28.47 26.90 -5.58
C SER A 532 27.32 26.38 -4.73
N PHE A 533 27.08 25.07 -4.84
CA PHE A 533 26.18 24.29 -4.00
C PHE A 533 27.04 23.46 -3.04
N GLY A 534 27.48 24.13 -1.98
CA GLY A 534 28.35 23.56 -0.97
C GLY A 534 29.77 23.44 -1.51
N ASP A 535 30.49 22.43 -1.04
CA ASP A 535 31.83 22.07 -1.53
C ASP A 535 31.80 21.10 -2.71
N ARG A 536 30.62 20.60 -3.11
CA ARG A 536 30.50 19.47 -4.04
C ARG A 536 30.39 19.86 -5.50
N VAL A 537 29.47 20.77 -5.82
CA VAL A 537 29.09 21.08 -7.20
C VAL A 537 28.94 22.59 -7.37
N SER A 538 29.39 23.13 -8.49
CA SER A 538 29.14 24.53 -8.88
C SER A 538 28.46 24.63 -10.24
N LEU A 539 27.51 25.54 -10.34
CA LEU A 539 26.85 25.91 -11.58
C LEU A 539 27.69 26.94 -12.34
N VAL A 540 28.04 26.61 -13.58
CA VAL A 540 28.84 27.47 -14.45
C VAL A 540 28.01 28.10 -15.56
N ARG A 541 27.01 27.38 -16.08
CA ARG A 541 26.12 27.85 -17.13
C ARG A 541 24.71 27.28 -16.97
N ALA A 542 23.70 28.11 -17.19
CA ALA A 542 22.31 27.70 -17.26
C ALA A 542 21.61 28.44 -18.41
N GLU A 543 21.06 27.71 -19.36
CA GLU A 543 20.38 28.25 -20.54
C GLU A 543 19.02 27.58 -20.70
N ILE A 544 17.96 28.38 -20.85
CA ILE A 544 16.58 27.91 -21.01
C ILE A 544 16.04 28.51 -22.31
N THR A 545 15.71 27.65 -23.27
CA THR A 545 15.28 28.06 -24.61
C THR A 545 13.96 27.39 -24.99
N PRO A 546 12.99 28.13 -25.58
CA PRO A 546 11.79 27.50 -26.12
C PRO A 546 12.16 26.69 -27.37
N GLU A 547 11.71 25.43 -27.44
CA GLU A 547 12.08 24.54 -28.55
C GLU A 547 11.33 24.90 -29.85
N VAL A 548 10.06 25.27 -29.74
CA VAL A 548 9.21 25.72 -30.86
C VAL A 548 8.34 26.89 -30.39
N ARG A 549 8.34 28.02 -31.13
CA ARG A 549 7.40 29.13 -30.88
C ARG A 549 5.96 28.62 -30.99
N GLY A 550 5.22 28.60 -29.88
CA GLY A 550 3.82 28.13 -29.87
C GLY A 550 3.58 26.92 -28.98
N LEU A 551 4.61 26.14 -28.68
CA LEU A 551 4.52 24.97 -27.79
C LEU A 551 5.08 25.34 -26.41
N ARG A 552 4.46 24.80 -25.35
CA ARG A 552 4.87 24.98 -23.95
C ARG A 552 6.10 24.13 -23.59
N ARG A 553 6.98 23.86 -24.56
CA ARG A 553 8.15 22.99 -24.42
C ARG A 553 9.45 23.79 -24.43
N TYR A 554 10.30 23.50 -23.46
CA TYR A 554 11.55 24.21 -23.22
C TYR A 554 12.71 23.22 -23.16
N ARG A 555 13.78 23.55 -23.88
CA ARG A 555 15.07 22.89 -23.74
C ARG A 555 15.91 23.63 -22.71
N VAL A 556 16.40 22.87 -21.75
CA VAL A 556 17.11 23.35 -20.58
C VAL A 556 18.52 22.76 -20.61
N THR A 557 19.53 23.61 -20.53
CA THR A 557 20.93 23.22 -20.54
C THR A 557 21.60 23.74 -19.28
N PHE A 558 22.21 22.85 -18.51
CA PHE A 558 23.04 23.17 -17.35
C PHE A 558 24.47 22.67 -17.58
N GLU A 559 25.46 23.45 -17.17
CA GLU A 559 26.85 23.00 -17.04
C GLU A 559 27.29 23.09 -15.59
N TRP A 560 27.62 21.92 -15.05
CA TRP A 560 28.07 21.73 -13.68
C TRP A 560 29.57 21.47 -13.66
N VAL A 561 30.22 21.85 -12.56
CA VAL A 561 31.60 21.45 -12.25
C VAL A 561 31.62 20.76 -10.91
N ALA A 562 32.22 19.58 -10.84
CA ALA A 562 32.50 18.91 -9.59
C ALA A 562 33.64 19.65 -8.86
N THR A 563 33.34 20.31 -7.75
CA THR A 563 34.31 21.11 -6.98
C THR A 563 34.86 20.38 -5.76
N GLY A 564 34.31 19.21 -5.44
CA GLY A 564 34.77 18.40 -4.30
C GLY A 564 36.19 17.89 -4.47
N SER A 565 36.87 17.61 -3.36
CA SER A 565 38.22 17.02 -3.36
C SER A 565 38.25 15.54 -3.76
N SER A 566 37.10 14.89 -3.80
CA SER A 566 36.89 13.50 -4.22
C SER A 566 35.47 13.35 -4.80
N PRO A 567 35.18 12.27 -5.56
CA PRO A 567 33.81 11.93 -5.92
C PRO A 567 32.91 11.88 -4.68
N SER A 568 31.65 12.27 -4.86
CA SER A 568 30.70 12.30 -3.74
C SER A 568 30.47 10.85 -3.25
N PRO A 569 30.57 10.60 -1.93
CA PRO A 569 30.33 9.26 -1.39
C PRO A 569 28.86 8.84 -1.50
N GLN A 570 27.96 9.78 -1.78
CA GLN A 570 26.54 9.57 -1.94
C GLN A 570 26.04 10.39 -3.13
N ASP A 571 25.01 9.89 -3.79
CA ASP A 571 24.40 10.64 -4.88
C ASP A 571 23.48 11.73 -4.34
N ASP A 572 23.52 12.86 -5.03
CA ASP A 572 22.68 14.03 -4.76
C ASP A 572 21.76 14.29 -5.97
N LEU A 573 20.72 15.08 -5.75
CA LEU A 573 19.70 15.39 -6.73
C LEU A 573 19.59 16.90 -6.96
N ALA A 574 19.68 17.32 -8.22
CA ALA A 574 19.27 18.66 -8.62
C ALA A 574 17.77 18.70 -8.95
N VAL A 575 17.07 19.71 -8.43
CA VAL A 575 15.67 19.96 -8.75
C VAL A 575 15.49 21.42 -9.11
N SER A 576 14.85 21.64 -10.25
CA SER A 576 14.43 22.97 -10.69
C SER A 576 12.97 23.22 -10.32
N THR A 577 12.63 24.46 -9.96
CA THR A 577 11.27 24.90 -9.65
C THR A 577 10.91 26.14 -10.44
N LEU A 578 9.63 26.26 -10.80
CA LEU A 578 9.10 27.40 -11.54
C LEU A 578 8.32 28.35 -10.62
N GLY A 579 9.01 29.32 -10.01
CA GLY A 579 8.40 30.34 -9.15
C GLY A 579 7.46 29.79 -8.06
N GLU A 580 6.36 30.51 -7.82
CA GLU A 580 5.30 30.08 -6.89
C GLU A 580 4.26 29.18 -7.57
N VAL A 581 4.57 28.59 -8.73
CA VAL A 581 3.68 27.60 -9.34
C VAL A 581 3.75 26.34 -8.49
N GLU A 582 2.73 26.16 -7.66
CA GLU A 582 2.62 25.03 -6.75
C GLU A 582 2.83 23.72 -7.52
N THR A 583 3.68 22.83 -6.99
CA THR A 583 3.98 21.51 -7.56
C THR A 583 4.57 21.50 -8.99
N MET A 584 5.19 22.59 -9.43
CA MET A 584 6.00 22.59 -10.66
C MET A 584 7.47 22.35 -10.34
N ARG A 585 7.80 21.11 -10.01
CA ARG A 585 9.18 20.65 -9.81
C ARG A 585 9.65 19.81 -10.99
N MET A 586 10.89 20.03 -11.38
CA MET A 586 11.56 19.37 -12.49
C MET A 586 12.80 18.68 -11.94
N VAL A 587 12.72 17.36 -11.84
CA VAL A 587 13.88 16.54 -11.46
C VAL A 587 14.87 16.56 -12.61
N HIS A 588 16.12 16.86 -12.33
CA HIS A 588 17.21 16.80 -13.31
C HIS A 588 17.57 15.33 -13.59
N LEU A 589 16.74 14.65 -14.38
CA LEU A 589 16.89 13.22 -14.69
C LEU A 589 18.27 12.83 -15.23
N PRO A 590 18.95 13.65 -16.06
CA PRO A 590 20.26 13.26 -16.59
C PRO A 590 21.33 13.13 -15.49
N SER A 591 21.47 14.12 -14.62
CA SER A 591 22.39 14.07 -13.47
C SER A 591 21.88 13.18 -12.33
N TYR A 592 20.59 12.86 -12.28
CA TYR A 592 20.01 11.94 -11.30
C TYR A 592 20.19 10.46 -11.66
N ALA A 593 19.86 10.05 -12.89
CA ALA A 593 19.76 8.65 -13.29
C ALA A 593 20.74 8.23 -14.39
N LEU A 594 21.13 9.14 -15.30
CA LEU A 594 22.05 8.80 -16.40
C LEU A 594 23.52 8.89 -15.99
N LEU A 595 23.89 9.97 -15.30
CA LEU A 595 25.25 10.26 -14.83
C LEU A 595 25.21 10.82 -13.39
N PRO A 596 24.99 9.95 -12.38
CA PRO A 596 24.87 10.35 -10.97
C PRO A 596 26.17 10.93 -10.40
N THR A 597 26.05 11.79 -9.38
CA THR A 597 27.18 12.59 -8.84
C THR A 597 28.30 11.76 -8.22
N SER A 598 28.04 10.54 -7.77
CA SER A 598 29.09 9.60 -7.32
C SER A 598 30.08 9.21 -8.42
N ARG A 599 29.74 9.44 -9.69
CA ARG A 599 30.61 9.17 -10.84
C ARG A 599 31.38 10.40 -11.32
N TRP A 600 31.20 11.55 -10.67
CA TRP A 600 31.83 12.80 -11.09
C TRP A 600 33.20 12.93 -10.42
N GLU A 601 34.24 13.07 -11.24
CA GLU A 601 35.61 13.28 -10.77
C GLU A 601 35.86 14.77 -10.46
N PRO A 602 36.70 15.11 -9.46
CA PRO A 602 37.07 16.49 -9.16
C PRO A 602 37.54 17.28 -10.39
N GLY A 603 36.98 18.47 -10.59
CA GLY A 603 37.27 19.37 -11.72
C GLY A 603 36.56 18.99 -13.02
N GLN A 604 35.79 17.91 -13.05
CA GLN A 604 35.08 17.47 -14.25
C GLN A 604 33.90 18.39 -14.55
N HIS A 605 33.78 18.79 -15.83
CA HIS A 605 32.63 19.53 -16.33
C HIS A 605 31.57 18.57 -16.86
N ILE A 606 30.34 18.74 -16.39
CA ILE A 606 29.19 17.91 -16.76
C ILE A 606 28.17 18.79 -17.46
N ARG A 607 27.86 18.48 -18.72
CA ARG A 607 26.78 19.12 -19.46
C ARG A 607 25.54 18.25 -19.37
N GLU A 608 24.47 18.86 -18.90
CA GLU A 608 23.14 18.28 -18.78
C GLU A 608 22.19 19.03 -19.69
N ILE A 609 21.44 18.30 -20.53
CA ILE A 609 20.42 18.84 -21.42
C ILE A 609 19.15 18.03 -21.23
N PHE A 610 18.04 18.72 -20.96
CA PHE A 610 16.74 18.06 -20.90
C PHE A 610 15.62 18.95 -21.41
N GLU A 611 14.54 18.32 -21.86
CA GLU A 611 13.31 18.98 -22.26
C GLU A 611 12.22 18.82 -21.21
N VAL A 612 11.48 19.90 -20.99
CA VAL A 612 10.31 19.93 -20.13
C VAL A 612 9.14 20.56 -20.85
N GLU A 613 7.94 20.10 -20.53
CA GLU A 613 6.70 20.67 -21.02
C GLU A 613 5.93 21.30 -19.85
N LEU A 614 5.50 22.56 -20.00
CA LEU A 614 4.68 23.22 -18.99
C LEU A 614 3.21 22.81 -19.19
N PRO A 615 2.54 22.29 -18.14
CA PRO A 615 1.15 21.86 -18.26
C PRO A 615 0.23 23.05 -18.55
N GLN A 616 -0.92 22.79 -19.18
CA GLN A 616 -1.81 23.83 -19.72
C GLN A 616 -2.40 24.76 -18.65
N ASP A 617 -2.51 24.26 -17.42
CA ASP A 617 -3.01 24.98 -16.25
C ASP A 617 -2.04 26.05 -15.72
N VAL A 618 -0.76 26.03 -16.12
CA VAL A 618 0.18 27.12 -15.80
C VAL A 618 -0.26 28.38 -16.54
N PRO A 619 -0.64 29.48 -15.86
CA PRO A 619 -1.08 30.68 -16.54
C PRO A 619 0.03 31.31 -17.38
N PRO A 620 -0.31 32.09 -18.41
CA PRO A 620 0.66 32.97 -19.03
C PRO A 620 1.19 33.98 -17.99
N GLY A 621 2.50 34.01 -17.77
CA GLY A 621 3.12 34.88 -16.78
C GLY A 621 4.63 34.93 -16.94
N ARG A 622 5.32 35.56 -15.99
CA ARG A 622 6.77 35.51 -15.87
C ARG A 622 7.12 34.81 -14.57
N TYR A 623 7.84 33.70 -14.69
CA TYR A 623 8.19 32.86 -13.56
C TYR A 623 9.71 32.79 -13.40
N PRO A 624 10.25 33.00 -12.19
CA PRO A 624 11.65 32.77 -11.93
C PRO A 624 11.92 31.27 -11.96
N TRP A 625 12.95 30.85 -12.69
CA TRP A 625 13.45 29.49 -12.66
C TRP A 625 14.46 29.36 -11.54
N ARG A 626 14.21 28.53 -10.55
CA ARG A 626 15.16 28.27 -9.45
C ARG A 626 15.70 26.87 -9.53
N VAL A 627 16.94 26.66 -9.11
CA VAL A 627 17.56 25.34 -8.99
C VAL A 627 18.18 25.15 -7.61
N GLY A 628 17.99 23.98 -7.03
CA GLY A 628 18.59 23.56 -5.76
C GLY A 628 19.14 22.15 -5.83
N TRP A 629 20.04 21.83 -4.89
CA TRP A 629 20.63 20.50 -4.73
C TRP A 629 20.22 19.89 -3.39
N TYR A 630 19.88 18.61 -3.40
CA TYR A 630 19.33 17.88 -2.26
C TYR A 630 20.03 16.53 -2.11
N THR A 631 20.30 16.10 -0.88
CA THR A 631 20.85 14.76 -0.62
C THR A 631 19.78 13.71 -0.81
N LEU A 632 20.13 12.53 -1.35
CA LEU A 632 19.23 11.38 -1.43
C LEU A 632 19.13 10.59 -0.11
N ALA A 633 20.02 10.85 0.86
CA ALA A 633 20.07 10.11 2.13
C ALA A 633 19.02 10.55 3.16
N SER A 634 18.19 11.54 2.83
CA SER A 634 17.13 12.05 3.72
C SER A 634 15.77 11.44 3.40
N PRO A 635 14.95 11.05 4.40
CA PRO A 635 13.57 10.65 4.14
C PRO A 635 12.71 11.81 3.62
N TYR A 636 13.17 13.06 3.74
CA TYR A 636 12.48 14.25 3.24
C TYR A 636 12.90 14.66 1.82
N SER A 637 13.72 13.84 1.15
CA SER A 637 14.25 14.16 -0.20
C SER A 637 13.13 14.37 -1.22
N TYR A 638 12.02 13.62 -1.10
CA TYR A 638 10.87 13.74 -1.99
C TYR A 638 10.22 15.14 -1.94
N ALA A 639 10.34 15.85 -0.82
CA ALA A 639 9.77 17.17 -0.60
C ALA A 639 10.65 18.29 -1.18
N THR A 640 11.92 17.98 -1.48
CA THR A 640 12.89 18.91 -2.09
C THR A 640 12.90 20.27 -1.38
N ASP A 641 12.99 20.25 -0.05
CA ASP A 641 12.94 21.44 0.80
C ASP A 641 14.21 21.58 1.67
N ALA A 642 14.21 22.53 2.60
CA ALA A 642 15.35 22.81 3.46
C ALA A 642 15.84 21.60 4.30
N ARG A 643 15.00 20.58 4.53
CA ARG A 643 15.34 19.38 5.32
C ARG A 643 16.20 18.38 4.55
N SER A 644 16.19 18.44 3.23
CA SER A 644 17.01 17.59 2.34
C SER A 644 18.01 18.38 1.51
N ARG A 645 17.92 19.72 1.51
CA ARG A 645 18.85 20.59 0.77
C ARG A 645 20.29 20.41 1.26
N LEU A 646 21.25 20.47 0.34
CA LEU A 646 22.67 20.38 0.69
C LEU A 646 23.04 21.44 1.74
N PRO A 647 23.77 21.09 2.81
CA PRO A 647 24.10 22.01 3.89
C PRO A 647 24.78 23.29 3.40
N GLY A 648 24.34 24.44 3.92
CA GLY A 648 24.92 25.75 3.57
C GLY A 648 24.54 26.28 2.18
N THR A 649 23.63 25.61 1.46
CA THR A 649 23.19 26.02 0.11
C THR A 649 21.80 26.64 0.10
N GLN A 650 21.52 27.42 -0.95
CA GLN A 650 20.20 27.97 -1.23
C GLN A 650 19.80 27.64 -2.67
N GLU A 651 18.50 27.73 -2.96
CA GLU A 651 18.03 27.71 -4.33
C GLU A 651 18.45 28.99 -5.05
N VAL A 652 18.85 28.85 -6.32
CA VAL A 652 19.44 29.92 -7.11
C VAL A 652 18.55 30.19 -8.31
N GLU A 653 18.18 31.45 -8.53
CA GLU A 653 17.47 31.85 -9.74
C GLU A 653 18.43 31.86 -10.94
N VAL A 654 18.05 31.18 -12.02
CA VAL A 654 18.87 31.02 -13.23
C VAL A 654 18.21 31.64 -14.45
N GLY A 655 19.03 32.18 -15.37
CA GLY A 655 18.62 32.71 -16.67
C GLY A 655 18.42 34.23 -16.79
N GLY A 656 18.62 35.04 -15.74
CA GLY A 656 18.57 36.52 -15.84
C GLY A 656 17.23 37.07 -16.38
N ARG A 657 17.22 38.27 -17.00
CA ARG A 657 15.99 38.84 -17.65
C ARG A 657 15.37 37.92 -18.72
N ARG A 658 16.10 36.91 -19.21
CA ARG A 658 15.69 35.91 -20.24
C ARG A 658 15.23 34.56 -19.65
N GLY A 659 15.54 34.27 -18.40
CA GLY A 659 15.12 33.07 -17.63
C GLY A 659 13.70 33.18 -17.10
N ARG A 660 13.06 34.32 -17.36
CA ARG A 660 11.62 34.47 -17.20
C ARG A 660 10.96 33.87 -18.43
N ILE A 661 10.29 32.74 -18.24
CA ILE A 661 9.44 32.18 -19.27
C ILE A 661 8.32 33.18 -19.53
N ASP A 662 8.24 33.75 -20.75
CA ASP A 662 7.12 34.62 -21.14
C ASP A 662 5.92 33.73 -21.51
N GLY A 663 4.86 33.81 -20.72
CA GLY A 663 3.59 33.20 -21.04
C GLY A 663 2.87 33.87 -22.23
N PHE A 664 2.22 33.07 -23.06
CA PHE A 664 1.47 33.50 -24.24
C PHE A 664 0.50 34.66 -23.97
N THR A 665 0.73 35.82 -24.58
CA THR A 665 -0.33 36.80 -24.83
C THR A 665 -1.28 36.24 -25.87
N HIS A 666 -2.58 36.19 -25.58
CA HIS A 666 -3.64 35.89 -26.55
C HIS A 666 -3.43 36.74 -27.82
N GLN A 667 -2.89 36.15 -28.89
CA GLN A 667 -3.02 36.73 -30.21
C GLN A 667 -4.50 36.64 -30.56
N LYS A 668 -5.20 37.79 -30.48
CA LYS A 668 -6.50 37.96 -31.14
C LYS A 668 -6.31 37.53 -32.59
N ASN A 669 -6.99 36.46 -32.99
CA ASN A 669 -7.20 36.08 -34.38
C ASN A 669 -7.61 37.33 -35.18
N ARG A 670 -6.66 37.93 -35.91
CA ARG A 670 -7.01 38.71 -37.11
C ARG A 670 -7.28 37.69 -38.19
N ALA A 671 -8.52 37.22 -38.24
CA ALA A 671 -9.04 36.56 -39.41
C ALA A 671 -8.94 37.56 -40.58
N CYS A 672 -8.13 37.22 -41.59
CA CYS A 672 -8.30 37.75 -42.93
C CYS A 672 -9.69 37.32 -43.41
N VAL A 673 -10.64 38.25 -43.37
CA VAL A 673 -11.94 38.12 -44.05
C VAL A 673 -11.71 38.52 -45.51
N PRO A 674 -11.93 37.63 -46.50
CA PRO A 674 -11.99 38.04 -47.90
C PRO A 674 -13.23 38.90 -48.13
N GLY A 675 -13.06 40.00 -48.86
CA GLY A 675 -14.04 41.06 -49.03
C GLY A 675 -15.39 40.62 -49.59
N LEU A 676 -16.45 41.13 -48.96
CA LEU A 676 -17.77 41.25 -49.57
C LEU A 676 -18.01 42.73 -49.84
N GLY A 677 -18.10 43.06 -51.13
CA GLY A 677 -18.35 44.40 -51.64
C GLY A 677 -19.72 44.93 -51.21
N ARG A 678 -19.73 46.21 -50.82
CA ARG A 678 -20.94 47.05 -50.77
C ARG A 678 -21.10 47.74 -52.12
N ALA A 679 -22.24 47.56 -52.76
CA ALA A 679 -22.84 48.49 -53.72
C ALA A 679 -24.31 48.65 -53.27
N SER A 680 -24.61 49.71 -52.52
CA SER A 680 -25.23 50.95 -53.02
C SER A 680 -26.57 50.68 -53.70
N GLY A 681 -27.66 50.79 -52.93
CA GLY A 681 -28.98 51.01 -53.48
C GLY A 681 -29.16 52.49 -53.80
N ASP A 682 -29.60 52.78 -55.02
CA ASP A 682 -30.19 54.06 -55.37
C ASP A 682 -31.37 53.85 -56.35
N ALA A 683 -32.53 54.33 -55.89
CA ALA A 683 -33.65 54.96 -56.59
C ALA A 683 -34.17 54.49 -57.99
N ARG A 684 -35.50 54.26 -58.00
CA ARG A 684 -36.53 54.57 -59.02
C ARG A 684 -36.61 53.71 -60.30
N GLY A 685 -37.84 53.27 -60.58
CA GLY A 685 -38.29 52.69 -61.86
C GLY A 685 -39.32 51.60 -61.65
#